data_AF-A0A174CU75-F1
#
_entry.id   AF-A0A174CU75-F1
#
_cell.length_a   1.000
_cell.length_b   1.000
_cell.length_c   1.000
_cell.angle_alpha   90.00
_cell.angle_beta   90.00
_cell.angle_gamma   90.00
#
_symmetry.space_group_name_H-M   'P 1'
#
loop_
_entity.id
_entity.type
_entity.pdbx_description
1 polymer ?
#
loop_
_entity_poly.entity_id
_entity_poly.type
_entity_poly.pdbx_seq_one_letter_code
_entity_poly.pdbx_strand_id
1 'polypeptide(L)'
;MQTIKEKNEKDSTIIDNKGLYVHGTEKDSNGKATVGYFSRVDVNIKTAEDFVKNISNNGNVLHINNDITIDENALSILGSDVSELEVSSNITIEGQGNVIDLNKLASITLKGNDIVLKDLTVRNSTDIGVNIYNSRDILLDTVNIENSTRYGIFVNGSTVNLKDCSTKDNNSGIMITRSRTLRGDKDIDSRVEVIGSIKQEESNINVGVTNLEMLDGHFQKNEFIVPNGIYNKYENDMEEKVLSEYYLNLFGITGEERNKKYKEQTTDYMIIQTVINAKENTEVKNPDGTYVRLAGDGVTDDTENLKKLIEYAASHGREIYFPEGIYFPEGIYKITDDIDLSTINLPALSNFTLSGDKDGLAIFDGSSNPDRMLKLENAEYKSNMNYVNINNIVFNNIGLEFNGPYKKGITLNNNVFMNGKYTRVKNAADEITKVTMEPYITAKNSKFVIEKNSFLRGNNYPGRGIATYRSKNTTIKDNFFGRLEGISDAAQMLPDEVINKLNLIQVESQLDFNDDLKVTGSQGNFFTAINNERYDEKVTIANNYFDMDKTRNINSDFGTDVLVSGINVAVDGQRRDHIIYSKGYKNLNIYRNYFKGMENGAAGGLKIRNGENAYIGSNHFYDVPVLTYIYGDLTQEECILYNTTIYNNLFHQVTNFGGQGTGILYYQSFRDGDDLSFKVTNADGTTGTNTWNDAFGDVQNFVIYKNQFLSDDRDQITISGRTQQAYKNGEFTASGNTYVEKDITVGYNSGNLTLTESTEDYALSKVNDGYSKYKDVEIPLAPATVDYKYLNEEINKANSFYDKIVNENLIGILGGKYPEEAVNELKDLISETEELIKTNSLNQWETNSRLTLIQETLEKLKASVNDKGESPVVDEITNITIEVGNTFDPMDGIVITDDRDTIDDLKVNVDLGNFDNNTPGKYIIKYTVEDRDGNITVVEREVTVIGEDEANKDESNKDESNKDEIK
;
A
#
# COMPACT_ATOMS: atom_id res chain seq x y z
N MET A 1 -16.78 7.87 53.08
CA MET A 1 -18.11 7.55 52.51
C MET A 1 -18.12 8.07 51.08
N GLN A 2 -18.46 7.21 50.10
CA GLN A 2 -18.38 7.50 48.67
C GLN A 2 -19.63 8.22 48.18
N THR A 3 -19.47 9.37 47.52
CA THR A 3 -20.49 9.89 46.61
C THR A 3 -20.22 9.23 45.25
N ILE A 4 -21.17 8.40 44.79
CA ILE A 4 -21.10 7.71 43.50
C ILE A 4 -21.70 8.63 42.44
N LYS A 5 -20.97 8.85 41.34
CA LYS A 5 -21.37 9.74 40.24
C LYS A 5 -21.54 8.94 38.94
N GLU A 6 -22.53 9.26 38.11
CA GLU A 6 -22.74 8.59 36.80
C GLU A 6 -21.80 9.16 35.71
N LYS A 7 -21.39 8.30 34.75
CA LYS A 7 -20.61 8.70 33.57
C LYS A 7 -21.25 9.94 32.90
N ASN A 8 -20.48 11.02 32.76
CA ASN A 8 -20.84 12.30 32.11
C ASN A 8 -21.55 13.37 32.96
N GLU A 9 -21.80 13.15 34.25
CA GLU A 9 -22.22 14.25 35.13
C GLU A 9 -21.03 15.24 35.29
N LYS A 10 -21.25 16.57 35.32
CA LYS A 10 -20.15 17.57 35.43
C LYS A 10 -19.57 17.62 36.84
N ASP A 11 -18.27 17.83 37.00
CA ASP A 11 -17.62 17.93 38.32
C ASP A 11 -18.15 19.16 39.08
N SER A 12 -19.10 18.95 39.98
CA SER A 12 -19.37 19.91 41.04
C SER A 12 -18.30 19.70 42.10
N THR A 13 -17.49 20.74 42.32
CA THR A 13 -16.42 20.73 43.32
C THR A 13 -17.04 20.54 44.71
N ILE A 14 -17.01 19.32 45.25
CA ILE A 14 -17.43 19.05 46.63
C ILE A 14 -16.24 19.42 47.52
N ILE A 15 -16.27 20.64 48.09
CA ILE A 15 -15.28 21.11 49.06
C ILE A 15 -15.84 20.85 50.47
N ASP A 16 -15.30 19.83 51.12
CA ASP A 16 -15.33 19.65 52.58
C ASP A 16 -14.09 20.36 53.18
N ASN A 17 -14.22 20.83 54.42
CA ASN A 17 -13.27 21.68 55.15
C ASN A 17 -11.85 21.10 55.35
N LYS A 18 -11.54 19.88 54.87
CA LYS A 18 -10.18 19.30 54.87
C LYS A 18 -9.59 19.01 53.49
N GLY A 19 -10.34 19.25 52.41
CA GLY A 19 -9.79 19.76 51.16
C GLY A 19 -8.79 18.94 50.33
N LEU A 20 -8.89 17.61 50.21
CA LEU A 20 -8.35 16.89 49.04
C LEU A 20 -8.99 15.50 48.90
N TYR A 21 -9.73 15.26 47.81
CA TYR A 21 -10.21 13.92 47.43
C TYR A 21 -9.44 13.42 46.20
N VAL A 22 -9.05 12.14 46.19
CA VAL A 22 -8.44 11.49 45.02
C VAL A 22 -9.54 10.83 44.18
N HIS A 23 -9.47 11.01 42.86
CA HIS A 23 -10.33 10.35 41.89
C HIS A 23 -9.99 8.85 41.87
N GLY A 24 -10.94 7.98 42.24
CA GLY A 24 -10.76 6.53 42.19
C GLY A 24 -10.99 5.95 40.78
N THR A 25 -10.75 4.65 40.61
CA THR A 25 -11.01 3.95 39.34
C THR A 25 -12.49 4.02 38.93
N GLU A 26 -12.77 4.31 37.66
CA GLU A 26 -14.11 4.20 37.10
C GLU A 26 -14.55 2.73 37.07
N LYS A 27 -15.72 2.42 37.66
CA LYS A 27 -16.31 1.08 37.59
C LYS A 27 -17.51 1.10 36.68
N ASP A 28 -17.43 0.35 35.58
CA ASP A 28 -18.54 0.16 34.65
C ASP A 28 -19.21 -1.19 34.90
N SER A 29 -20.50 -1.18 35.25
CA SER A 29 -21.28 -2.40 35.43
C SER A 29 -22.68 -2.20 34.84
N ASN A 30 -23.09 -3.13 33.96
CA ASN A 30 -24.38 -3.08 33.24
C ASN A 30 -24.65 -1.74 32.51
N GLY A 31 -23.61 -1.11 31.94
CA GLY A 31 -23.72 0.13 31.17
C GLY A 31 -23.85 1.41 32.01
N LYS A 32 -23.53 1.33 33.30
CA LYS A 32 -23.55 2.47 34.23
C LYS A 32 -22.15 2.62 34.86
N ALA A 33 -21.39 3.62 34.42
CA ALA A 33 -20.09 3.91 35.02
C ALA A 33 -20.25 4.76 36.28
N THR A 34 -19.51 4.37 37.32
CA THR A 34 -19.53 4.97 38.64
C THR A 34 -18.12 5.33 39.08
N VAL A 35 -17.93 6.52 39.67
CA VAL A 35 -16.63 6.98 40.20
C VAL A 35 -16.70 7.12 41.72
N GLY A 36 -15.72 6.55 42.42
CA GLY A 36 -15.57 6.68 43.88
C GLY A 36 -14.57 7.77 44.26
N TYR A 37 -14.86 8.52 45.32
CA TYR A 37 -13.97 9.56 45.88
C TYR A 37 -13.55 9.22 47.32
N PHE A 38 -12.27 9.41 47.64
CA PHE A 38 -11.70 9.15 48.97
C PHE A 38 -10.88 10.34 49.46
N SER A 39 -10.94 10.66 50.76
CA SER A 39 -10.17 11.75 51.36
C SER A 39 -8.69 11.39 51.42
N ARG A 40 -7.82 12.21 50.82
CA ARG A 40 -6.37 12.06 50.91
C ARG A 40 -5.87 12.61 52.24
N VAL A 41 -5.11 11.81 52.98
CA VAL A 41 -4.40 12.28 54.18
C VAL A 41 -2.93 11.87 54.05
N ASP A 42 -2.04 12.86 53.96
CA ASP A 42 -0.60 12.64 54.00
C ASP A 42 -0.16 12.38 55.45
N VAL A 43 0.47 11.24 55.69
CA VAL A 43 0.90 10.77 57.02
C VAL A 43 2.40 10.54 57.02
N ASN A 44 3.10 11.23 57.91
CA ASN A 44 4.53 11.03 58.12
C ASN A 44 4.77 9.79 58.98
N ILE A 45 5.44 8.79 58.41
CA ILE A 45 5.82 7.55 59.07
C ILE A 45 7.26 7.67 59.56
N LYS A 46 7.47 7.50 60.87
CA LYS A 46 8.80 7.58 61.50
C LYS A 46 9.21 6.31 62.22
N THR A 47 8.25 5.44 62.54
CA THR A 47 8.46 4.19 63.27
C THR A 47 7.66 3.05 62.65
N ALA A 48 8.03 1.80 62.95
CA ALA A 48 7.29 0.61 62.51
C ALA A 48 5.85 0.57 63.07
N GLU A 49 5.66 1.03 64.31
CA GLU A 49 4.33 1.17 64.92
C GLU A 49 3.45 2.17 64.15
N ASP A 50 4.01 3.30 63.71
CA ASP A 50 3.29 4.28 62.90
C ASP A 50 2.87 3.69 61.54
N PHE A 51 3.77 2.96 60.89
CA PHE A 51 3.51 2.33 59.60
C PHE A 51 2.35 1.33 59.70
N VAL A 52 2.46 0.39 60.65
CA VAL A 52 1.48 -0.67 60.88
C VAL A 52 0.09 -0.11 61.21
N LYS A 53 0.00 0.96 62.00
CA LYS A 53 -1.28 1.61 62.33
C LYS A 53 -1.97 2.30 61.15
N ASN A 54 -1.21 2.67 60.11
CA ASN A 54 -1.71 3.53 59.04
C ASN A 54 -1.83 2.85 57.68
N ILE A 55 -1.21 1.68 57.48
CA ILE A 55 -1.14 0.99 56.18
C ILE A 55 -2.50 0.50 55.64
N SER A 56 -3.49 0.32 56.51
CA SER A 56 -4.85 -0.11 56.16
C SER A 56 -5.86 1.04 55.99
N ASN A 57 -5.42 2.30 56.18
CA ASN A 57 -6.28 3.46 56.08
C ASN A 57 -6.43 3.92 54.62
N ASN A 58 -7.62 3.68 54.06
CA ASN A 58 -7.94 3.95 52.66
C ASN A 58 -7.83 5.44 52.28
N GLY A 59 -7.12 5.73 51.18
CA GLY A 59 -6.89 7.07 50.63
C GLY A 59 -5.64 7.77 51.16
N ASN A 60 -4.90 7.17 52.11
CA ASN A 60 -3.72 7.80 52.68
C ASN A 60 -2.53 7.82 51.72
N VAL A 61 -1.64 8.80 51.95
CA VAL A 61 -0.28 8.81 51.38
C VAL A 61 0.70 8.72 52.55
N LEU A 62 1.44 7.62 52.63
CA LEU A 62 2.39 7.36 53.70
C LEU A 62 3.80 7.76 53.27
N HIS A 63 4.35 8.76 53.94
CA HIS A 63 5.71 9.25 53.71
C HIS A 63 6.67 8.57 54.69
N ILE A 64 7.46 7.60 54.22
CA ILE A 64 8.46 6.91 55.03
C ILE A 64 9.69 7.81 55.14
N ASN A 65 9.89 8.41 56.32
CA ASN A 65 10.94 9.42 56.53
C ASN A 65 12.24 8.86 57.15
N ASN A 66 12.23 7.60 57.60
CA ASN A 66 13.38 6.89 58.16
C ASN A 66 13.27 5.40 57.81
N ASP A 67 14.39 4.69 57.79
CA ASP A 67 14.39 3.22 57.79
C ASP A 67 13.58 2.67 58.98
N ILE A 68 12.72 1.70 58.70
CA ILE A 68 11.88 1.05 59.72
C ILE A 68 12.13 -0.47 59.72
N THR A 69 12.23 -1.04 60.92
CA THR A 69 12.29 -2.49 61.12
C THR A 69 11.05 -2.93 61.86
N ILE A 70 10.29 -3.85 61.28
CA ILE A 70 9.11 -4.42 61.92
C ILE A 70 9.58 -5.35 63.04
N ASP A 71 9.28 -5.00 64.29
CA ASP A 71 9.68 -5.77 65.47
C ASP A 71 8.47 -6.35 66.20
N GLU A 72 8.71 -7.11 67.27
CA GLU A 72 7.66 -7.75 68.07
C GLU A 72 6.67 -6.73 68.65
N ASN A 73 7.10 -5.50 68.94
CA ASN A 73 6.21 -4.46 69.46
C ASN A 73 5.26 -3.96 68.37
N ALA A 74 5.76 -3.71 67.16
CA ALA A 74 4.93 -3.30 66.03
C ALA A 74 3.91 -4.40 65.64
N LEU A 75 4.33 -5.67 65.65
CA LEU A 75 3.44 -6.81 65.36
C LEU A 75 2.35 -6.99 66.42
N SER A 76 2.64 -6.70 67.69
CA SER A 76 1.65 -6.80 68.78
C SER A 76 0.39 -5.95 68.54
N ILE A 77 0.48 -4.90 67.71
CA ILE A 77 -0.63 -4.02 67.33
C ILE A 77 -1.63 -4.72 66.41
N LEU A 78 -1.16 -5.62 65.54
CA LEU A 78 -2.00 -6.39 64.61
C LEU A 78 -2.46 -7.73 65.20
N GLY A 79 -1.83 -8.17 66.29
CA GLY A 79 -2.06 -9.45 66.95
C GLY A 79 -0.86 -10.40 66.81
N SER A 80 -0.69 -11.32 67.77
CA SER A 80 0.50 -12.19 67.88
C SER A 80 0.68 -13.20 66.75
N ASP A 81 -0.37 -13.45 65.95
CA ASP A 81 -0.42 -14.56 64.98
C ASP A 81 -0.28 -14.08 63.52
N VAL A 82 0.08 -12.82 63.30
CA VAL A 82 0.18 -12.21 61.97
C VAL A 82 1.49 -12.60 61.29
N SER A 83 1.39 -13.30 60.16
CA SER A 83 2.54 -13.74 59.37
C SER A 83 2.85 -12.83 58.18
N GLU A 84 1.91 -12.00 57.70
CA GLU A 84 2.09 -11.07 56.58
C GLU A 84 1.48 -9.70 56.88
N LEU A 85 2.03 -8.62 56.31
CA LEU A 85 1.43 -7.30 56.34
C LEU A 85 0.51 -7.11 55.15
N GLU A 86 -0.79 -7.15 55.38
CA GLU A 86 -1.79 -6.98 54.32
C GLU A 86 -2.16 -5.51 54.08
N VAL A 87 -2.13 -5.08 52.82
CA VAL A 87 -2.61 -3.79 52.33
C VAL A 87 -3.84 -4.03 51.46
N SER A 88 -5.03 -3.80 52.02
CA SER A 88 -6.30 -4.08 51.34
C SER A 88 -7.18 -2.86 51.04
N SER A 89 -6.54 -1.71 50.81
CA SER A 89 -7.17 -0.43 50.51
C SER A 89 -6.37 0.39 49.50
N ASN A 90 -7.00 1.36 48.83
CA ASN A 90 -6.29 2.28 47.94
C ASN A 90 -5.33 3.13 48.78
N ILE A 91 -4.03 3.08 48.52
CA ILE A 91 -3.02 3.78 49.33
C ILE A 91 -1.77 4.04 48.49
N THR A 92 -1.05 5.12 48.78
CA THR A 92 0.28 5.38 48.25
C THR A 92 1.31 5.32 49.37
N ILE A 93 2.40 4.58 49.17
CA ILE A 93 3.54 4.50 50.09
C ILE A 93 4.74 5.08 49.36
N GLU A 94 5.21 6.24 49.80
CA GLU A 94 6.40 6.90 49.28
C GLU A 94 7.57 6.68 50.24
N GLY A 95 8.53 5.87 49.82
CA GLY A 95 9.68 5.46 50.61
C GLY A 95 10.77 6.53 50.74
N GLN A 96 10.85 7.47 49.79
CA GLN A 96 11.91 8.48 49.71
C GLN A 96 13.34 7.88 49.76
N GLY A 97 13.50 6.65 49.25
CA GLY A 97 14.74 5.87 49.27
C GLY A 97 15.00 5.08 50.55
N ASN A 98 14.12 5.15 51.56
CA ASN A 98 14.27 4.45 52.83
C ASN A 98 13.90 2.95 52.75
N VAL A 99 14.22 2.21 53.81
CA VAL A 99 14.06 0.75 53.93
C VAL A 99 12.90 0.35 54.85
N ILE A 100 12.11 -0.64 54.43
CA ILE A 100 11.23 -1.43 55.28
C ILE A 100 11.85 -2.83 55.47
N ASP A 101 12.32 -3.11 56.68
CA ASP A 101 12.89 -4.40 57.07
C ASP A 101 11.81 -5.26 57.72
N LEU A 102 11.42 -6.35 57.05
CA LEU A 102 10.27 -7.17 57.44
C LEU A 102 10.51 -8.07 58.65
N ASN A 103 11.77 -8.30 59.03
CA ASN A 103 12.22 -8.93 60.27
C ASN A 103 11.16 -9.82 60.98
N LYS A 104 11.06 -11.08 60.53
CA LYS A 104 10.11 -12.13 60.95
C LYS A 104 8.74 -12.16 60.26
N LEU A 105 8.46 -11.27 59.30
CA LEU A 105 7.27 -11.37 58.45
C LEU A 105 7.54 -12.15 57.15
N ALA A 106 6.51 -12.87 56.70
CA ALA A 106 6.53 -13.67 55.48
C ALA A 106 6.31 -12.86 54.21
N SER A 107 5.64 -11.69 54.27
CA SER A 107 5.51 -10.77 53.12
C SER A 107 4.84 -9.45 53.46
N ILE A 108 4.98 -8.47 52.56
CA ILE A 108 3.97 -7.43 52.36
C ILE A 108 3.01 -7.92 51.28
N THR A 109 1.74 -8.08 51.62
CA THR A 109 0.70 -8.61 50.72
C THR A 109 -0.26 -7.50 50.28
N LEU A 110 -0.34 -7.23 48.98
CA LEU A 110 -1.20 -6.22 48.37
C LEU A 110 -2.50 -6.86 47.84
N LYS A 111 -3.65 -6.39 48.35
CA LYS A 111 -5.00 -6.89 48.06
C LYS A 111 -6.00 -5.74 47.88
N GLY A 112 -5.92 -4.97 46.80
CA GLY A 112 -6.79 -3.81 46.59
C GLY A 112 -6.79 -3.29 45.16
N ASN A 113 -7.38 -2.11 44.96
CA ASN A 113 -7.28 -1.37 43.72
C ASN A 113 -6.47 -0.09 43.98
N ASP A 114 -5.78 0.46 42.98
CA ASP A 114 -5.05 1.73 43.07
C ASP A 114 -4.02 1.80 44.22
N ILE A 115 -3.17 0.78 44.37
CA ILE A 115 -2.07 0.78 45.35
C ILE A 115 -0.78 1.19 44.66
N VAL A 116 -0.06 2.15 45.23
CA VAL A 116 1.23 2.62 44.72
C VAL A 116 2.31 2.45 45.78
N LEU A 117 3.38 1.72 45.46
CA LEU A 117 4.62 1.71 46.23
C LEU A 117 5.69 2.41 45.40
N LYS A 118 6.36 3.40 45.98
CA LYS A 118 7.31 4.23 45.25
C LYS A 118 8.58 4.52 46.03
N ASP A 119 9.72 4.44 45.36
CA ASP A 119 11.04 4.86 45.87
C ASP A 119 11.36 4.23 47.24
N LEU A 120 11.33 2.90 47.31
CA LEU A 120 11.35 2.15 48.57
C LEU A 120 12.16 0.86 48.44
N THR A 121 12.89 0.48 49.50
CA THR A 121 13.48 -0.86 49.62
C THR A 121 12.74 -1.71 50.64
N VAL A 122 12.38 -2.95 50.30
CA VAL A 122 11.78 -3.93 51.21
C VAL A 122 12.73 -5.11 51.34
N ARG A 123 13.05 -5.55 52.57
CA ARG A 123 14.02 -6.64 52.75
C ARG A 123 13.74 -7.60 53.89
N ASN A 124 14.47 -8.72 53.89
CA ASN A 124 14.51 -9.74 54.94
C ASN A 124 13.15 -10.42 55.19
N SER A 125 12.44 -10.77 54.12
CA SER A 125 11.20 -11.54 54.21
C SER A 125 11.47 -13.02 54.49
N THR A 126 10.65 -13.65 55.34
CA THR A 126 10.73 -15.10 55.60
C THR A 126 10.01 -15.95 54.56
N ASP A 127 9.35 -15.35 53.55
CA ASP A 127 8.83 -16.04 52.37
C ASP A 127 8.96 -15.15 51.11
N ILE A 128 7.96 -14.33 50.81
CA ILE A 128 7.91 -13.46 49.62
C ILE A 128 8.17 -12.02 50.06
N GLY A 129 9.00 -11.25 49.36
CA GLY A 129 9.20 -9.83 49.69
C GLY A 129 7.90 -9.03 49.55
N VAL A 130 7.38 -8.96 48.32
CA VAL A 130 6.08 -8.34 47.99
C VAL A 130 5.19 -9.34 47.26
N ASN A 131 4.02 -9.63 47.82
CA ASN A 131 3.06 -10.59 47.32
C ASN A 131 1.78 -9.85 46.84
N ILE A 132 1.29 -10.12 45.64
CA ILE A 132 0.17 -9.39 45.03
C ILE A 132 -0.91 -10.38 44.61
N TYR A 133 -2.11 -10.23 45.17
CA TYR A 133 -3.22 -11.14 44.93
C TYR A 133 -4.55 -10.41 44.70
N ASN A 134 -5.35 -10.89 43.74
CA ASN A 134 -6.69 -10.39 43.42
C ASN A 134 -6.80 -8.86 43.35
N SER A 135 -5.80 -8.20 42.79
CA SER A 135 -5.63 -6.75 42.77
C SER A 135 -5.67 -6.16 41.36
N ARG A 136 -6.00 -4.89 41.22
CA ARG A 136 -5.94 -4.15 39.93
C ARG A 136 -5.27 -2.79 40.12
N ASP A 137 -4.72 -2.24 39.04
CA ASP A 137 -4.19 -0.87 39.02
C ASP A 137 -3.08 -0.63 40.06
N ILE A 138 -2.25 -1.66 40.30
CA ILE A 138 -1.11 -1.58 41.20
C ILE A 138 0.07 -0.95 40.46
N LEU A 139 0.81 -0.05 41.11
CA LEU A 139 2.06 0.50 40.58
C LEU A 139 3.20 0.28 41.58
N LEU A 140 4.26 -0.39 41.14
CA LEU A 140 5.55 -0.40 41.82
C LEU A 140 6.51 0.47 41.01
N ASP A 141 6.95 1.60 41.56
CA ASP A 141 7.81 2.58 40.89
C ASP A 141 9.10 2.80 41.69
N THR A 142 10.25 2.35 41.20
CA THR A 142 11.53 2.42 41.92
C THR A 142 11.47 1.64 43.25
N VAL A 143 11.08 0.36 43.19
CA VAL A 143 10.97 -0.52 44.38
C VAL A 143 12.03 -1.62 44.34
N ASN A 144 12.84 -1.72 45.40
CA ASN A 144 13.91 -2.72 45.52
C ASN A 144 13.54 -3.79 46.55
N ILE A 145 13.70 -5.07 46.21
CA ILE A 145 13.40 -6.18 47.11
C ILE A 145 14.65 -7.01 47.40
N GLU A 146 15.01 -7.14 48.68
CA GLU A 146 16.26 -7.80 49.08
C GLU A 146 16.04 -8.96 50.06
N ASN A 147 16.81 -10.04 49.92
CA ASN A 147 16.95 -11.10 50.93
C ASN A 147 15.61 -11.76 51.37
N SER A 148 14.78 -12.17 50.41
CA SER A 148 13.57 -12.97 50.64
C SER A 148 13.86 -14.46 50.46
N THR A 149 13.37 -15.30 51.37
CA THR A 149 13.66 -16.75 51.35
C THR A 149 13.03 -17.51 50.18
N ARG A 150 12.01 -16.94 49.50
CA ARG A 150 11.38 -17.55 48.32
C ARG A 150 11.40 -16.64 47.09
N TYR A 151 10.55 -15.62 47.02
CA TYR A 151 10.45 -14.72 45.86
C TYR A 151 10.66 -13.27 46.29
N GLY A 152 11.31 -12.46 45.46
CA GLY A 152 11.30 -11.01 45.64
C GLY A 152 9.88 -10.45 45.44
N ILE A 153 9.32 -10.62 44.24
CA ILE A 153 7.95 -10.19 43.92
C ILE A 153 7.14 -11.40 43.41
N PHE A 154 5.94 -11.60 43.96
CA PHE A 154 5.01 -12.63 43.49
C PHE A 154 3.66 -12.02 43.09
N VAL A 155 3.18 -12.30 41.88
CA VAL A 155 1.89 -11.79 41.38
C VAL A 155 0.97 -12.94 41.01
N ASN A 156 -0.26 -12.93 41.53
CA ASN A 156 -1.26 -13.94 41.20
C ASN A 156 -2.68 -13.36 41.04
N GLY A 157 -3.34 -13.67 39.92
CA GLY A 157 -4.69 -13.20 39.57
C GLY A 157 -4.86 -11.68 39.66
N SER A 158 -3.85 -10.89 39.24
CA SER A 158 -3.80 -9.43 39.47
C SER A 158 -3.28 -8.62 38.27
N THR A 159 -3.62 -7.33 38.20
CA THR A 159 -3.08 -6.36 37.24
C THR A 159 -2.08 -5.40 37.92
N VAL A 160 -0.83 -5.35 37.43
CA VAL A 160 0.28 -4.63 38.05
C VAL A 160 1.17 -3.93 37.02
N ASN A 161 1.57 -2.70 37.30
CA ASN A 161 2.56 -1.94 36.54
C ASN A 161 3.88 -1.90 37.31
N LEU A 162 4.98 -2.26 36.65
CA LEU A 162 6.32 -2.24 37.22
C LEU A 162 7.19 -1.19 36.51
N LYS A 163 7.85 -0.35 37.29
CA LYS A 163 8.71 0.71 36.80
C LYS A 163 9.96 0.80 37.66
N ASP A 164 11.14 0.64 37.06
CA ASP A 164 12.45 0.82 37.71
C ASP A 164 12.64 -0.02 38.99
N CYS A 165 12.03 -1.21 39.04
CA CYS A 165 12.11 -2.10 40.21
C CYS A 165 13.34 -3.02 40.17
N SER A 166 13.83 -3.44 41.33
CA SER A 166 14.90 -4.43 41.42
C SER A 166 14.68 -5.54 42.45
N THR A 167 15.26 -6.72 42.21
CA THR A 167 15.36 -7.81 43.19
C THR A 167 16.81 -8.25 43.38
N LYS A 168 17.21 -8.50 44.62
CA LYS A 168 18.56 -8.97 44.97
C LYS A 168 18.59 -9.94 46.16
N ASP A 169 19.50 -10.91 46.13
CA ASP A 169 19.76 -11.87 47.21
C ASP A 169 18.51 -12.67 47.67
N ASN A 170 17.49 -12.77 46.81
CA ASN A 170 16.31 -13.60 47.05
C ASN A 170 16.56 -15.05 46.56
N ASN A 171 15.78 -16.04 47.00
CA ASN A 171 15.86 -17.40 46.42
C ASN A 171 15.35 -17.44 44.95
N SER A 172 14.52 -16.46 44.56
CA SER A 172 14.04 -16.23 43.20
C SER A 172 13.62 -14.76 43.06
N GLY A 173 13.74 -14.20 41.85
CA GLY A 173 13.43 -12.79 41.57
C GLY A 173 11.92 -12.50 41.53
N ILE A 174 11.37 -12.29 40.34
CA ILE A 174 9.93 -11.98 40.13
C ILE A 174 9.20 -13.20 39.55
N MET A 175 8.06 -13.57 40.15
CA MET A 175 7.20 -14.69 39.73
C MET A 175 5.76 -14.23 39.50
N ILE A 176 5.16 -14.62 38.38
CA ILE A 176 3.78 -14.27 37.99
C ILE A 176 3.02 -15.57 37.69
N THR A 177 1.84 -15.75 38.26
CA THR A 177 1.03 -16.97 38.11
C THR A 177 -0.43 -16.64 37.83
N ARG A 178 -1.17 -17.55 37.19
CA ARG A 178 -2.64 -17.47 37.08
C ARG A 178 -3.30 -18.04 38.33
N SER A 179 -4.34 -17.37 38.83
CA SER A 179 -5.22 -17.91 39.87
C SER A 179 -6.61 -18.15 39.30
N ARG A 180 -7.15 -19.35 39.52
CA ARG A 180 -8.61 -19.52 39.51
C ARG A 180 -9.11 -19.16 40.91
N THR A 181 -9.45 -17.90 41.19
CA THR A 181 -10.04 -17.59 42.51
C THR A 181 -11.33 -16.77 42.47
N LEU A 182 -12.41 -17.48 42.83
CA LEU A 182 -13.36 -17.22 43.93
C LEU A 182 -14.15 -15.90 43.99
N ARG A 183 -13.89 -14.89 43.15
CA ARG A 183 -14.63 -13.60 43.17
C ARG A 183 -15.88 -13.55 42.29
N GLY A 184 -16.17 -14.59 41.52
CA GLY A 184 -17.37 -14.68 40.67
C GLY A 184 -17.28 -13.94 39.33
N ASP A 185 -16.23 -13.14 39.10
CA ASP A 185 -15.91 -12.57 37.78
C ASP A 185 -15.28 -13.65 36.89
N LYS A 186 -15.72 -13.72 35.63
CA LYS A 186 -15.14 -14.64 34.64
C LYS A 186 -13.72 -14.20 34.32
N ASP A 187 -12.77 -15.12 34.52
CA ASP A 187 -11.38 -15.12 34.03
C ASP A 187 -10.64 -13.77 34.09
N ILE A 188 -10.01 -13.43 35.23
CA ILE A 188 -8.95 -12.40 35.25
C ILE A 188 -7.61 -13.13 35.16
N ASP A 189 -6.98 -13.07 34.01
CA ASP A 189 -5.58 -13.45 33.86
C ASP A 189 -4.69 -12.40 34.55
N SER A 190 -3.60 -12.85 35.20
CA SER A 190 -2.61 -11.90 35.72
C SER A 190 -2.06 -11.08 34.56
N ARG A 191 -2.07 -9.74 34.69
CA ARG A 191 -1.56 -8.80 33.68
C ARG A 191 -0.46 -7.96 34.30
N VAL A 192 0.74 -8.00 33.73
CA VAL A 192 1.85 -7.17 34.19
C VAL A 192 2.32 -6.28 33.06
N GLU A 193 2.35 -4.98 33.28
CA GLU A 193 2.87 -3.99 32.33
C GLU A 193 4.20 -3.45 32.85
N VAL A 194 5.27 -3.55 32.06
CA VAL A 194 6.59 -3.02 32.42
C VAL A 194 6.76 -1.70 31.70
N ILE A 195 6.71 -0.59 32.45
CA ILE A 195 6.74 0.78 31.91
C ILE A 195 8.09 1.48 32.15
N GLY A 196 9.06 0.79 32.76
CA GLY A 196 10.42 1.26 33.02
C GLY A 196 11.40 0.09 33.08
N SER A 197 12.55 0.26 33.74
CA SER A 197 13.56 -0.81 33.84
C SER A 197 13.22 -1.84 34.92
N ILE A 198 13.69 -3.07 34.78
CA ILE A 198 13.63 -4.09 35.84
C ILE A 198 15.00 -4.74 35.97
N LYS A 199 15.50 -4.87 37.21
CA LYS A 199 16.81 -5.47 37.51
C LYS A 199 16.66 -6.68 38.46
N GLN A 200 17.32 -7.80 38.17
CA GLN A 200 17.34 -8.98 39.06
C GLN A 200 18.79 -9.47 39.23
N GLU A 201 19.19 -9.77 40.46
CA GLU A 201 20.57 -10.22 40.79
C GLU A 201 20.63 -11.71 41.22
N GLU A 202 19.52 -12.46 41.11
CA GLU A 202 19.40 -13.88 41.45
C GLU A 202 19.64 -14.85 40.28
N SER A 203 20.06 -16.09 40.58
CA SER A 203 20.40 -17.12 39.58
C SER A 203 19.21 -17.81 38.90
N ASN A 204 18.00 -17.69 39.45
CA ASN A 204 16.80 -18.39 38.97
C ASN A 204 15.76 -17.40 38.46
N ILE A 205 15.61 -17.33 37.14
CA ILE A 205 14.47 -16.67 36.50
C ILE A 205 13.31 -17.68 36.51
N ASN A 206 12.27 -17.39 37.29
CA ASN A 206 10.97 -18.06 37.17
C ASN A 206 9.93 -17.01 36.78
N VAL A 207 10.06 -16.39 35.61
CA VAL A 207 8.89 -15.79 34.96
C VAL A 207 8.08 -16.96 34.43
N GLY A 208 7.29 -17.61 35.30
CA GLY A 208 6.38 -18.68 34.91
C GLY A 208 5.23 -18.14 34.06
N VAL A 209 5.48 -17.80 32.79
CA VAL A 209 4.46 -17.29 31.87
C VAL A 209 3.53 -18.44 31.46
N THR A 210 2.66 -18.85 32.37
CA THR A 210 1.46 -19.60 32.01
C THR A 210 0.42 -18.58 31.58
N ASN A 211 0.45 -18.28 30.28
CA ASN A 211 -0.56 -17.58 29.51
C ASN A 211 -0.81 -16.10 29.91
N LEU A 212 -0.14 -15.16 29.23
CA LEU A 212 -0.47 -13.73 29.21
C LEU A 212 -1.07 -13.38 27.85
N GLU A 213 -2.08 -12.50 27.82
CA GLU A 213 -2.40 -11.69 26.64
C GLU A 213 -1.61 -10.37 26.79
N MET A 214 -0.65 -10.16 25.90
CA MET A 214 0.24 -8.99 25.91
C MET A 214 -0.29 -7.98 24.90
N LEU A 215 -0.61 -6.77 25.33
CA LEU A 215 -0.84 -5.65 24.42
C LEU A 215 0.53 -5.00 24.11
N ASP A 216 0.82 -4.83 22.82
CA ASP A 216 1.93 -4.04 22.24
C ASP A 216 3.37 -4.52 22.41
N GLY A 217 3.64 -5.83 22.46
CA GLY A 217 4.87 -6.40 21.87
C GLY A 217 6.25 -5.76 22.18
N HIS A 218 6.44 -5.06 23.30
CA HIS A 218 7.68 -4.37 23.62
C HIS A 218 8.40 -5.04 24.79
N PHE A 219 9.62 -5.54 24.55
CA PHE A 219 10.66 -5.59 25.58
C PHE A 219 11.41 -4.26 25.50
N GLN A 220 11.06 -3.27 26.33
CA GLN A 220 11.95 -2.11 26.52
C GLN A 220 12.97 -2.42 27.63
N LYS A 221 14.26 -2.40 27.25
CA LYS A 221 15.48 -2.31 28.08
C LYS A 221 15.47 -3.11 29.40
N ASN A 222 15.71 -4.42 29.30
CA ASN A 222 16.23 -5.21 30.43
C ASN A 222 17.77 -5.15 30.42
N GLU A 223 18.39 -4.60 31.47
CA GLU A 223 19.83 -4.70 31.70
C GLU A 223 20.10 -5.88 32.65
N PHE A 224 20.54 -7.01 32.11
CA PHE A 224 21.02 -8.15 32.91
C PHE A 224 22.48 -7.93 33.28
N ILE A 225 22.76 -7.49 34.51
CA ILE A 225 24.14 -7.36 34.99
C ILE A 225 24.58 -8.71 35.55
N VAL A 226 25.38 -9.45 34.78
CA VAL A 226 26.02 -10.68 35.24
C VAL A 226 27.31 -10.33 36.00
N PRO A 227 27.51 -10.78 37.25
CA PRO A 227 28.79 -10.62 37.93
C PRO A 227 29.89 -11.40 37.21
N ASN A 228 31.01 -10.75 36.89
CA ASN A 228 32.17 -11.40 36.29
C ASN A 228 32.68 -12.57 37.16
N GLY A 229 32.74 -13.78 36.58
CA GLY A 229 33.63 -14.84 37.07
C GLY A 229 33.03 -15.99 37.89
N ILE A 230 31.72 -16.22 37.89
CA ILE A 230 31.14 -17.39 38.59
C ILE A 230 30.19 -18.16 37.68
N TYR A 231 30.72 -19.14 36.94
CA TYR A 231 30.25 -20.53 37.06
C TYR A 231 31.25 -21.50 36.44
N ASN A 232 31.81 -22.37 37.28
CA ASN A 232 32.39 -23.64 36.86
C ASN A 232 31.25 -24.65 36.73
N LYS A 233 31.28 -25.40 35.64
CA LYS A 233 30.50 -26.61 35.35
C LYS A 233 30.23 -27.44 36.61
N TYR A 234 28.96 -27.64 36.97
CA TYR A 234 28.56 -28.75 37.84
C TYR A 234 27.64 -29.71 37.08
N GLU A 235 28.18 -30.90 36.84
CA GLU A 235 27.44 -32.14 36.56
C GLU A 235 26.67 -32.53 37.85
N ASN A 236 25.40 -32.93 37.70
CA ASN A 236 24.53 -33.61 38.69
C ASN A 236 23.45 -32.77 39.42
N ASP A 237 22.48 -32.19 38.69
CA ASP A 237 21.14 -32.02 39.28
C ASP A 237 20.05 -32.53 38.33
N MET A 238 19.17 -33.38 38.88
CA MET A 238 18.06 -34.07 38.21
C MET A 238 16.79 -33.20 38.17
N GLU A 239 16.22 -33.11 36.97
CA GLU A 239 14.79 -33.04 36.60
C GLU A 239 13.79 -32.22 37.44
N GLU A 240 13.35 -31.08 36.89
CA GLU A 240 11.91 -30.79 36.78
C GLU A 240 11.53 -30.53 35.30
N LYS A 241 10.45 -31.17 34.85
CA LYS A 241 10.01 -31.26 33.44
C LYS A 241 8.84 -30.29 33.18
N VAL A 242 9.03 -29.29 32.32
CA VAL A 242 7.94 -28.40 31.86
C VAL A 242 8.05 -28.14 30.36
N LEU A 243 7.03 -28.55 29.60
CA LEU A 243 6.74 -27.98 28.29
C LEU A 243 5.87 -26.73 28.54
N SER A 244 6.24 -25.56 28.01
CA SER A 244 5.40 -24.37 28.21
C SER A 244 4.06 -24.55 27.47
N GLU A 245 2.95 -24.34 28.19
CA GLU A 245 1.58 -24.30 27.64
C GLU A 245 1.47 -23.33 26.46
N TYR A 246 2.31 -22.28 26.44
CA TYR A 246 2.48 -21.35 25.34
C TYR A 246 2.70 -22.06 24.00
N TYR A 247 3.60 -23.04 23.93
CA TYR A 247 3.86 -23.76 22.69
C TYR A 247 2.66 -24.62 22.25
N LEU A 248 2.08 -25.42 23.15
CA LEU A 248 0.93 -26.28 22.81
C LEU A 248 -0.27 -25.48 22.28
N ASN A 249 -0.52 -24.30 22.87
CA ASN A 249 -1.58 -23.39 22.47
C ASN A 249 -1.24 -22.61 21.18
N LEU A 250 0.01 -22.17 21.01
CA LEU A 250 0.52 -21.54 19.78
C LEU A 250 0.45 -22.50 18.56
N PHE A 251 0.62 -23.81 18.79
CA PHE A 251 0.58 -24.85 17.76
C PHE A 251 -0.82 -25.49 17.56
N GLY A 252 -1.83 -25.11 18.35
CA GLY A 252 -3.20 -25.62 18.25
C GLY A 252 -3.34 -27.14 18.50
N ILE A 253 -2.41 -27.74 19.25
CA ILE A 253 -2.39 -29.18 19.50
C ILE A 253 -3.38 -29.51 20.62
N THR A 254 -4.43 -30.26 20.29
CA THR A 254 -5.53 -30.58 21.21
C THR A 254 -5.76 -32.09 21.32
N GLY A 255 -6.60 -32.53 22.27
CA GLY A 255 -7.07 -33.92 22.35
C GLY A 255 -5.97 -34.96 22.63
N GLU A 256 -6.10 -36.15 22.02
CA GLU A 256 -5.21 -37.29 22.27
C GLU A 256 -3.75 -37.06 21.82
N GLU A 257 -3.55 -36.21 20.80
CA GLU A 257 -2.22 -35.86 20.27
C GLU A 257 -1.41 -35.02 21.27
N ARG A 258 -2.09 -34.16 22.04
CA ARG A 258 -1.51 -33.43 23.19
C ARG A 258 -0.95 -34.41 24.23
N ASN A 259 -1.73 -35.43 24.59
CA ASN A 259 -1.34 -36.44 25.57
C ASN A 259 -0.20 -37.34 25.10
N LYS A 260 -0.10 -37.55 23.78
CA LYS A 260 1.00 -38.29 23.16
C LYS A 260 2.31 -37.50 23.17
N LYS A 261 2.28 -36.21 22.80
CA LYS A 261 3.42 -35.28 22.87
C LYS A 261 4.00 -35.11 24.29
N TYR A 262 3.15 -35.16 25.32
CA TYR A 262 3.61 -35.20 26.72
C TYR A 262 4.38 -36.48 27.08
N LYS A 263 4.07 -37.61 26.45
CA LYS A 263 4.66 -38.92 26.76
C LYS A 263 5.97 -39.22 26.01
N GLU A 264 6.28 -38.46 24.96
CA GLU A 264 7.40 -38.71 24.03
C GLU A 264 8.68 -37.88 24.35
N GLN A 265 8.74 -37.14 25.47
CA GLN A 265 9.80 -36.15 25.69
C GLN A 265 11.17 -36.73 26.07
N THR A 266 12.19 -36.36 25.30
CA THR A 266 13.59 -36.17 25.74
C THR A 266 13.81 -34.68 26.02
N THR A 267 14.57 -34.38 27.08
CA THR A 267 14.89 -33.06 27.67
C THR A 267 15.08 -31.91 26.67
N ASP A 268 14.27 -30.85 26.75
CA ASP A 268 14.55 -29.54 26.13
C ASP A 268 14.66 -28.47 27.22
N TYR A 269 15.83 -27.82 27.30
CA TYR A 269 16.09 -26.71 28.22
C TYR A 269 15.44 -25.42 27.71
N MET A 270 14.83 -24.62 28.58
CA MET A 270 14.62 -23.19 28.28
C MET A 270 15.99 -22.49 28.34
N ILE A 271 16.66 -22.44 27.20
CA ILE A 271 17.84 -21.60 26.99
C ILE A 271 17.32 -20.16 26.86
N ILE A 272 17.79 -19.25 27.73
CA ILE A 272 17.67 -17.80 27.51
C ILE A 272 18.27 -17.53 26.13
N GLN A 273 17.42 -17.20 25.16
CA GLN A 273 17.85 -17.08 23.78
C GLN A 273 18.64 -15.79 23.60
N THR A 274 19.96 -15.84 23.80
CA THR A 274 20.86 -14.79 23.33
C THR A 274 20.68 -14.66 21.82
N VAL A 275 20.54 -13.46 21.29
CA VAL A 275 20.53 -13.28 19.83
C VAL A 275 21.90 -13.71 19.28
N ILE A 276 21.91 -14.53 18.22
CA ILE A 276 23.16 -14.93 17.57
C ILE A 276 23.58 -13.76 16.68
N ASN A 277 24.55 -12.96 17.12
CA ASN A 277 25.16 -11.97 16.24
C ASN A 277 26.01 -12.72 15.20
N ALA A 278 25.61 -12.62 13.93
CA ALA A 278 26.21 -13.38 12.83
C ALA A 278 27.71 -13.11 12.63
N LYS A 279 28.23 -11.95 13.08
CA LYS A 279 29.63 -11.52 12.88
C LYS A 279 30.51 -11.71 14.13
N GLU A 280 30.01 -11.34 15.31
CA GLU A 280 30.87 -11.14 16.49
C GLU A 280 30.74 -12.19 17.59
N ASN A 281 29.51 -12.62 17.91
CA ASN A 281 29.21 -13.37 19.14
C ASN A 281 28.42 -14.66 18.86
N THR A 282 28.82 -15.36 17.81
CA THR A 282 28.32 -16.72 17.54
C THR A 282 28.88 -17.72 18.56
N GLU A 283 28.01 -18.57 19.11
CA GLU A 283 28.40 -19.73 19.91
C GLU A 283 28.56 -21.01 19.08
N VAL A 284 28.20 -20.94 17.79
CA VAL A 284 28.25 -22.05 16.84
C VAL A 284 29.70 -22.32 16.46
N LYS A 285 30.14 -23.58 16.51
CA LYS A 285 31.54 -23.97 16.25
C LYS A 285 31.67 -24.88 15.03
N ASN A 286 32.73 -24.67 14.27
CA ASN A 286 33.22 -25.61 13.27
C ASN A 286 33.80 -26.87 13.94
N PRO A 287 33.99 -27.98 13.19
CA PRO A 287 34.60 -29.21 13.72
C PRO A 287 36.00 -29.03 14.32
N ASP A 288 36.74 -27.99 13.91
CA ASP A 288 38.05 -27.63 14.43
C ASP A 288 38.01 -26.79 15.73
N GLY A 289 36.81 -26.47 16.23
CA GLY A 289 36.59 -25.70 17.44
C GLY A 289 36.56 -24.17 17.25
N THR A 290 36.79 -23.67 16.03
CA THR A 290 36.64 -22.24 15.70
C THR A 290 35.16 -21.83 15.63
N TYR A 291 34.86 -20.55 15.85
CA TYR A 291 33.48 -20.05 15.81
C TYR A 291 33.01 -19.73 14.39
N VAL A 292 31.79 -20.12 14.03
CA VAL A 292 31.16 -19.88 12.72
C VAL A 292 30.69 -18.43 12.64
N ARG A 293 31.40 -17.60 11.87
CA ARG A 293 31.09 -16.18 11.66
C ARG A 293 30.81 -15.92 10.19
N LEU A 294 29.93 -14.96 9.92
CA LEU A 294 29.81 -14.34 8.60
C LEU A 294 30.78 -13.18 8.48
N ALA A 295 31.38 -13.03 7.31
CA ALA A 295 32.28 -11.93 6.99
C ALA A 295 31.48 -10.63 6.81
N GLY A 296 30.39 -10.69 6.03
CA GLY A 296 29.55 -9.52 5.76
C GLY A 296 30.32 -8.38 5.08
N ASP A 297 31.31 -8.70 4.24
CA ASP A 297 32.22 -7.77 3.57
C ASP A 297 31.92 -7.60 2.06
N GLY A 298 30.83 -8.20 1.57
CA GLY A 298 30.43 -8.23 0.17
C GLY A 298 31.34 -9.02 -0.78
N VAL A 299 32.40 -9.65 -0.27
CA VAL A 299 33.42 -10.32 -1.09
C VAL A 299 33.54 -11.80 -0.75
N THR A 300 33.61 -12.11 0.53
CA THR A 300 33.73 -13.46 1.09
C THR A 300 32.39 -14.16 1.00
N ASP A 301 32.40 -15.40 0.50
CA ASP A 301 31.19 -16.22 0.39
C ASP A 301 30.71 -16.68 1.78
N ASP A 302 29.55 -16.18 2.19
CA ASP A 302 28.94 -16.42 3.50
C ASP A 302 27.95 -17.60 3.49
N THR A 303 27.71 -18.22 2.33
CA THR A 303 26.62 -19.20 2.11
C THR A 303 26.65 -20.38 3.08
N GLU A 304 27.79 -21.06 3.18
CA GLU A 304 27.91 -22.26 4.02
C GLU A 304 27.90 -21.95 5.52
N ASN A 305 28.46 -20.80 5.92
CA ASN A 305 28.39 -20.39 7.32
C ASN A 305 26.98 -19.95 7.71
N LEU A 306 26.23 -19.30 6.81
CA LEU A 306 24.84 -18.94 7.03
C LEU A 306 23.96 -20.19 7.19
N LYS A 307 24.14 -21.22 6.35
CA LYS A 307 23.44 -22.52 6.50
C LYS A 307 23.66 -23.13 7.89
N LYS A 308 24.91 -23.16 8.38
CA LYS A 308 25.24 -23.67 9.72
C LYS A 308 24.59 -22.85 10.83
N LEU A 309 24.59 -21.53 10.71
CA LEU A 309 23.93 -20.65 11.68
C LEU A 309 22.43 -20.88 11.70
N ILE A 310 21.77 -21.01 10.53
CA ILE A 310 20.34 -21.31 10.41
C ILE A 310 20.01 -22.67 11.03
N GLU A 311 20.79 -23.71 10.73
CA GLU A 311 20.61 -25.05 11.32
C GLU A 311 20.66 -24.99 12.86
N TYR A 312 21.66 -24.29 13.39
CA TYR A 312 21.79 -24.11 14.82
C TYR A 312 20.63 -23.29 15.40
N ALA A 313 20.29 -22.15 14.80
CA ALA A 313 19.21 -21.31 15.28
C ALA A 313 17.87 -22.05 15.29
N ALA A 314 17.56 -22.76 14.20
CA ALA A 314 16.35 -23.57 14.09
C ALA A 314 16.28 -24.73 15.09
N SER A 315 17.43 -25.31 15.45
CA SER A 315 17.55 -26.37 16.46
C SER A 315 17.34 -25.87 17.88
N HIS A 316 17.50 -24.56 18.11
CA HIS A 316 17.43 -23.95 19.45
C HIS A 316 16.33 -22.88 19.58
N GLY A 317 15.54 -22.65 18.51
CA GLY A 317 14.46 -21.67 18.48
C GLY A 317 14.90 -20.21 18.31
N ARG A 318 16.12 -19.92 17.86
CA ARG A 318 16.82 -18.62 18.08
C ARG A 318 16.66 -17.60 16.97
N GLU A 319 17.00 -16.36 17.30
CA GLU A 319 17.22 -15.27 16.34
C GLU A 319 18.68 -15.21 15.89
N ILE A 320 18.90 -15.00 14.59
CA ILE A 320 20.18 -14.60 14.00
C ILE A 320 20.06 -13.13 13.61
N TYR A 321 20.89 -12.29 14.19
CA TYR A 321 20.97 -10.87 13.90
C TYR A 321 22.13 -10.56 12.95
N PHE A 322 21.81 -9.83 11.90
CA PHE A 322 22.70 -9.35 10.85
C PHE A 322 22.91 -7.85 11.06
N PRO A 323 24.01 -7.44 11.74
CA PRO A 323 24.28 -6.03 11.99
C PRO A 323 24.50 -5.25 10.70
N GLU A 324 24.13 -3.96 10.71
CA GLU A 324 24.60 -3.03 9.67
C GLU A 324 26.12 -2.84 9.74
N GLY A 325 26.71 -2.44 8.63
CA GLY A 325 28.10 -1.99 8.61
C GLY A 325 28.25 -0.55 9.10
N ILE A 326 29.31 -0.29 9.86
CA ILE A 326 29.70 1.08 10.20
C ILE A 326 30.40 1.75 9.00
N TYR A 327 30.99 0.95 8.10
CA TYR A 327 31.66 1.38 6.88
C TYR A 327 31.32 0.44 5.72
N PHE A 328 31.01 0.95 4.53
CA PHE A 328 30.87 0.10 3.33
C PHE A 328 32.19 -0.65 3.04
N PRO A 329 32.18 -1.96 2.71
CA PRO A 329 31.03 -2.84 2.42
C PRO A 329 30.51 -3.67 3.60
N GLU A 330 30.79 -3.29 4.86
CA GLU A 330 30.27 -4.04 6.01
C GLU A 330 28.73 -4.12 6.00
N GLY A 331 28.18 -5.28 6.38
CA GLY A 331 26.73 -5.55 6.35
C GLY A 331 26.22 -6.17 5.03
N ILE A 332 27.13 -6.51 4.10
CA ILE A 332 26.81 -7.17 2.83
C ILE A 332 27.26 -8.63 2.88
N TYR A 333 26.31 -9.55 2.93
CA TYR A 333 26.53 -10.99 3.01
C TYR A 333 26.42 -11.60 1.63
N LYS A 334 27.56 -11.98 1.04
CA LYS A 334 27.58 -12.54 -0.31
C LYS A 334 27.13 -13.99 -0.29
N ILE A 335 26.09 -14.28 -1.07
CA ILE A 335 25.49 -15.61 -1.22
C ILE A 335 25.70 -16.08 -2.66
N THR A 336 26.34 -17.22 -2.84
CA THR A 336 26.75 -17.71 -4.17
C THR A 336 25.88 -18.85 -4.70
N ASP A 337 25.17 -19.55 -3.80
CA ASP A 337 24.30 -20.68 -4.11
C ASP A 337 22.95 -20.58 -3.37
N ASP A 338 21.94 -21.33 -3.84
CA ASP A 338 20.66 -21.43 -3.14
C ASP A 338 20.85 -21.98 -1.71
N ILE A 339 20.05 -21.45 -0.78
CA ILE A 339 19.94 -21.91 0.60
C ILE A 339 18.63 -22.67 0.72
N ASP A 340 18.65 -23.96 0.38
CA ASP A 340 17.49 -24.84 0.54
C ASP A 340 17.45 -25.45 1.95
N LEU A 341 16.61 -24.86 2.78
CA LEU A 341 16.29 -25.27 4.14
C LEU A 341 15.75 -26.70 4.23
N SER A 342 15.28 -27.29 3.14
CA SER A 342 14.85 -28.70 3.13
C SER A 342 16.02 -29.70 3.12
N THR A 343 17.21 -29.24 2.74
CA THR A 343 18.46 -30.01 2.79
C THR A 343 19.23 -29.84 4.10
N ILE A 344 18.87 -28.83 4.88
CA ILE A 344 19.41 -28.59 6.22
C ILE A 344 18.68 -29.52 7.20
N ASN A 345 19.39 -30.11 8.17
CA ASN A 345 18.81 -31.02 9.16
C ASN A 345 18.02 -30.25 10.24
N LEU A 346 16.91 -29.65 9.80
CA LEU A 346 16.00 -28.90 10.66
C LEU A 346 15.18 -29.85 11.54
N PRO A 347 14.99 -29.54 12.84
CA PRO A 347 14.10 -30.33 13.68
C PRO A 347 12.65 -30.21 13.18
N ALA A 348 11.79 -31.16 13.58
CA ALA A 348 10.37 -31.15 13.20
C ALA A 348 9.62 -29.87 13.65
N LEU A 349 10.11 -29.18 14.70
CA LEU A 349 9.65 -27.87 15.17
C LEU A 349 10.73 -26.79 14.94
N SER A 350 11.11 -26.59 13.69
CA SER A 350 12.14 -25.61 13.30
C SER A 350 11.61 -24.17 13.34
N ASN A 351 11.83 -23.50 14.47
CA ASN A 351 11.52 -22.09 14.70
C ASN A 351 12.82 -21.28 14.73
N PHE A 352 12.88 -20.18 13.99
CA PHE A 352 13.99 -19.22 14.05
C PHE A 352 13.59 -17.88 13.45
N THR A 353 14.35 -16.84 13.79
CA THR A 353 14.20 -15.50 13.21
C THR A 353 15.50 -15.10 12.51
N LEU A 354 15.39 -14.53 11.31
CA LEU A 354 16.45 -13.80 10.65
C LEU A 354 16.13 -12.31 10.75
N SER A 355 17.02 -11.51 11.33
CA SER A 355 16.77 -10.08 11.52
C SER A 355 17.96 -9.24 11.06
N GLY A 356 17.71 -8.35 10.10
CA GLY A 356 18.63 -7.28 9.79
C GLY A 356 18.50 -6.12 10.79
N ASP A 357 19.43 -5.18 10.69
CA ASP A 357 19.32 -3.91 11.38
C ASP A 357 18.03 -3.17 10.98
N LYS A 358 17.28 -2.69 11.96
CA LYS A 358 16.05 -1.93 11.74
C LYS A 358 16.34 -0.58 11.09
N ASP A 359 17.40 0.09 11.51
CA ASP A 359 17.76 1.45 11.06
C ASP A 359 18.79 1.41 9.92
N GLY A 360 19.39 0.24 9.68
CA GLY A 360 20.45 0.02 8.69
C GLY A 360 20.09 -0.84 7.48
N LEU A 361 21.12 -1.24 6.74
CA LEU A 361 21.03 -2.17 5.61
C LEU A 361 21.83 -3.44 5.91
N ALA A 362 21.14 -4.55 6.17
CA ALA A 362 21.71 -5.89 6.10
C ALA A 362 21.35 -6.50 4.74
N ILE A 363 22.33 -6.66 3.86
CA ILE A 363 22.10 -7.03 2.45
C ILE A 363 22.55 -8.46 2.22
N PHE A 364 21.63 -9.33 1.80
CA PHE A 364 21.97 -10.62 1.23
C PHE A 364 22.15 -10.43 -0.27
N ASP A 365 23.38 -10.59 -0.75
CA ASP A 365 23.75 -10.31 -2.13
C ASP A 365 23.97 -11.60 -2.93
N GLY A 366 23.02 -11.92 -3.80
CA GLY A 366 23.08 -13.02 -4.77
C GLY A 366 23.55 -12.61 -6.16
N SER A 367 24.06 -11.38 -6.33
CA SER A 367 24.41 -10.82 -7.65
C SER A 367 25.45 -11.62 -8.43
N SER A 368 26.27 -12.43 -7.74
CA SER A 368 27.26 -13.31 -8.36
C SER A 368 26.66 -14.34 -9.31
N ASN A 369 25.36 -14.63 -9.22
CA ASN A 369 24.67 -15.44 -10.21
C ASN A 369 24.17 -14.56 -11.38
N PRO A 370 24.70 -14.71 -12.61
CA PRO A 370 24.32 -13.86 -13.74
C PRO A 370 23.03 -14.31 -14.43
N ASP A 371 22.61 -15.57 -14.25
CA ASP A 371 21.61 -16.22 -15.09
C ASP A 371 20.23 -16.31 -14.43
N ARG A 372 20.17 -16.21 -13.09
CA ARG A 372 18.93 -16.23 -12.33
C ARG A 372 19.08 -15.58 -10.96
N MET A 373 17.94 -15.30 -10.35
CA MET A 373 17.81 -15.01 -8.94
C MET A 373 18.08 -16.29 -8.12
N LEU A 374 18.91 -16.17 -7.07
CA LEU A 374 19.10 -17.23 -6.08
C LEU A 374 17.91 -17.30 -5.13
N LYS A 375 17.82 -18.38 -4.33
CA LYS A 375 16.70 -18.59 -3.42
C LYS A 375 17.15 -18.93 -1.99
N LEU A 376 16.49 -18.32 -1.01
CA LEU A 376 16.34 -18.88 0.32
C LEU A 376 15.01 -19.61 0.36
N GLU A 377 15.06 -20.93 0.36
CA GLU A 377 13.88 -21.75 0.08
C GLU A 377 13.71 -22.92 1.03
N ASN A 378 12.50 -23.48 1.04
CA ASN A 378 12.25 -24.81 1.54
C ASN A 378 11.48 -25.56 0.45
N ALA A 379 12.25 -26.16 -0.48
CA ALA A 379 11.73 -26.62 -1.77
C ALA A 379 10.92 -27.92 -1.66
N GLU A 380 11.32 -28.82 -0.76
CA GLU A 380 10.65 -30.12 -0.57
C GLU A 380 9.20 -29.95 -0.11
N TYR A 381 8.25 -30.55 -0.84
CA TYR A 381 6.82 -30.33 -0.59
C TYR A 381 6.34 -30.85 0.78
N LYS A 382 6.98 -31.90 1.32
CA LYS A 382 6.57 -32.58 2.56
C LYS A 382 7.42 -32.25 3.79
N SER A 383 8.48 -31.47 3.65
CA SER A 383 9.32 -31.05 4.78
C SER A 383 8.56 -30.10 5.71
N ASN A 384 8.84 -30.22 7.01
CA ASN A 384 8.27 -29.37 8.06
C ASN A 384 9.11 -28.10 8.23
N MET A 385 8.45 -26.95 8.38
CA MET A 385 9.11 -25.69 8.74
C MET A 385 8.10 -24.78 9.44
N ASN A 386 8.39 -24.31 10.65
CA ASN A 386 7.36 -23.73 11.51
C ASN A 386 7.85 -22.50 12.27
N TYR A 387 7.15 -21.37 12.17
CA TYR A 387 7.45 -20.12 12.90
C TYR A 387 8.80 -19.55 12.46
N VAL A 388 8.91 -19.26 11.16
CA VAL A 388 10.06 -18.58 10.59
C VAL A 388 9.71 -17.12 10.38
N ASN A 389 10.47 -16.24 11.01
CA ASN A 389 10.34 -14.80 10.82
C ASN A 389 11.56 -14.26 10.08
N ILE A 390 11.34 -13.47 9.04
CA ILE A 390 12.41 -12.82 8.28
C ILE A 390 12.11 -11.33 8.27
N ASN A 391 12.98 -10.56 8.91
CA ASN A 391 12.74 -9.17 9.25
C ASN A 391 13.89 -8.26 8.82
N ASN A 392 13.59 -7.09 8.25
CA ASN A 392 14.57 -6.02 8.01
C ASN A 392 15.76 -6.39 7.11
N ILE A 393 15.64 -7.39 6.23
CA ILE A 393 16.72 -7.81 5.32
C ILE A 393 16.49 -7.23 3.91
N VAL A 394 17.56 -6.80 3.27
CA VAL A 394 17.56 -6.46 1.84
C VAL A 394 18.05 -7.68 1.05
N PHE A 395 17.18 -8.23 0.20
CA PHE A 395 17.49 -9.31 -0.72
C PHE A 395 17.83 -8.73 -2.10
N ASN A 396 19.13 -8.68 -2.42
CA ASN A 396 19.62 -8.31 -3.74
C ASN A 396 19.82 -9.56 -4.59
N ASN A 397 19.09 -9.68 -5.70
CA ASN A 397 19.09 -10.87 -6.56
C ASN A 397 18.84 -12.20 -5.81
N ILE A 398 18.03 -12.16 -4.75
CA ILE A 398 17.57 -13.33 -3.98
C ILE A 398 16.05 -13.28 -3.81
N GLY A 399 15.39 -14.42 -3.98
CA GLY A 399 13.97 -14.61 -3.69
C GLY A 399 13.74 -15.60 -2.55
N LEU A 400 12.52 -15.64 -2.05
CA LEU A 400 12.05 -16.58 -1.04
C LEU A 400 11.08 -17.58 -1.66
N GLU A 401 11.27 -18.88 -1.42
CA GLU A 401 10.33 -19.91 -1.88
C GLU A 401 9.96 -20.90 -0.77
N PHE A 402 8.68 -20.95 -0.43
CA PHE A 402 8.14 -21.87 0.56
C PHE A 402 7.05 -22.71 -0.06
N ASN A 403 7.34 -24.01 -0.23
CA ASN A 403 6.48 -24.93 -0.97
C ASN A 403 5.88 -26.02 -0.07
N GLY A 404 4.58 -26.24 -0.19
CA GLY A 404 3.88 -27.36 0.44
C GLY A 404 3.20 -27.05 1.78
N PRO A 405 2.23 -27.88 2.20
CA PRO A 405 1.25 -27.55 3.25
C PRO A 405 1.78 -27.71 4.69
N TYR A 406 3.02 -28.15 4.86
CA TYR A 406 3.63 -28.43 6.17
C TYR A 406 4.43 -27.25 6.71
N LYS A 407 4.28 -26.08 6.08
CA LYS A 407 4.89 -24.81 6.50
C LYS A 407 3.88 -24.04 7.35
N LYS A 408 4.27 -23.54 8.53
CA LYS A 408 3.35 -22.81 9.42
C LYS A 408 4.00 -21.56 9.98
N GLY A 409 3.21 -20.50 10.22
CA GLY A 409 3.67 -19.30 10.92
C GLY A 409 4.82 -18.57 10.22
N ILE A 410 4.78 -18.47 8.88
CA ILE A 410 5.83 -17.78 8.13
C ILE A 410 5.49 -16.29 8.04
N THR A 411 6.39 -15.45 8.57
CA THR A 411 6.23 -14.00 8.61
C THR A 411 7.40 -13.33 7.91
N LEU A 412 7.09 -12.45 6.96
CA LEU A 412 8.04 -11.67 6.19
C LEU A 412 7.73 -10.20 6.44
N ASN A 413 8.56 -9.52 7.25
CA ASN A 413 8.28 -8.16 7.72
C ASN A 413 9.39 -7.17 7.36
N ASN A 414 9.03 -6.05 6.74
CA ASN A 414 9.95 -4.93 6.49
C ASN A 414 11.24 -5.31 5.73
N ASN A 415 11.15 -6.26 4.80
CA ASN A 415 12.26 -6.64 3.92
C ASN A 415 12.20 -5.85 2.61
N VAL A 416 13.31 -5.80 1.89
CA VAL A 416 13.38 -5.17 0.56
C VAL A 416 13.86 -6.21 -0.45
N PHE A 417 13.19 -6.30 -1.58
CA PHE A 417 13.56 -7.16 -2.69
C PHE A 417 13.92 -6.33 -3.92
N MET A 418 15.14 -6.48 -4.42
CA MET A 418 15.65 -5.70 -5.54
C MET A 418 16.54 -6.51 -6.47
N ASN A 419 16.69 -6.02 -7.70
CA ASN A 419 17.58 -6.55 -8.75
C ASN A 419 17.46 -8.06 -9.02
N GLY A 420 16.29 -8.66 -8.80
CA GLY A 420 16.04 -10.07 -9.06
C GLY A 420 16.07 -10.39 -10.56
N LYS A 421 17.02 -11.22 -10.98
CA LYS A 421 17.15 -11.66 -12.38
C LYS A 421 16.10 -12.72 -12.72
N TYR A 422 15.53 -12.61 -13.92
CA TYR A 422 14.67 -13.66 -14.48
C TYR A 422 15.52 -14.86 -14.92
N THR A 423 14.98 -16.07 -14.84
CA THR A 423 15.70 -17.30 -15.20
C THR A 423 15.81 -17.41 -16.72
N ARG A 424 17.03 -17.56 -17.26
CA ARG A 424 17.28 -17.72 -18.70
C ARG A 424 17.49 -19.18 -19.11
N VAL A 425 16.84 -19.60 -20.19
CA VAL A 425 17.11 -20.88 -20.87
C VAL A 425 17.79 -20.57 -22.18
N LYS A 426 19.02 -21.08 -22.34
CA LYS A 426 19.84 -20.88 -23.52
C LYS A 426 19.89 -22.15 -24.39
N ASN A 427 20.02 -21.97 -25.70
CA ASN A 427 20.30 -23.08 -26.61
C ASN A 427 21.79 -23.43 -26.61
N ALA A 428 22.19 -24.41 -27.44
CA ALA A 428 23.60 -24.83 -27.55
C ALA A 428 24.53 -23.76 -28.15
N ALA A 429 23.99 -22.70 -28.76
CA ALA A 429 24.73 -21.55 -29.28
C ALA A 429 24.79 -20.38 -28.26
N ASP A 430 24.36 -20.60 -27.01
CA ASP A 430 24.27 -19.61 -25.93
C ASP A 430 23.21 -18.49 -26.15
N GLU A 431 22.30 -18.67 -27.11
CA GLU A 431 21.21 -17.72 -27.36
C GLU A 431 20.04 -17.99 -26.42
N ILE A 432 19.42 -16.93 -25.89
CA ILE A 432 18.25 -17.03 -25.01
C ILE A 432 17.03 -17.47 -25.85
N THR A 433 16.42 -18.58 -25.45
CA THR A 433 15.22 -19.13 -26.14
C THR A 433 13.96 -19.01 -25.29
N LYS A 434 14.11 -18.98 -23.96
CA LYS A 434 13.01 -18.82 -23.01
C LYS A 434 13.49 -18.09 -21.76
N VAL A 435 12.61 -17.29 -21.18
CA VAL A 435 12.82 -16.61 -19.89
C VAL A 435 11.67 -16.89 -18.93
N THR A 436 11.95 -16.96 -17.63
CA THR A 436 10.92 -17.07 -16.58
C THR A 436 11.01 -15.88 -15.65
N MET A 437 9.94 -15.09 -15.60
CA MET A 437 9.78 -13.93 -14.71
C MET A 437 9.45 -14.39 -13.28
N GLU A 438 10.46 -14.80 -12.53
CA GLU A 438 10.28 -15.34 -11.19
C GLU A 438 9.69 -14.30 -10.22
N PRO A 439 8.85 -14.70 -9.26
CA PRO A 439 8.42 -13.86 -8.14
C PRO A 439 9.55 -13.74 -7.10
N TYR A 440 9.62 -12.58 -6.43
CA TYR A 440 10.50 -12.43 -5.26
C TYR A 440 10.05 -13.31 -4.10
N ILE A 441 8.74 -13.50 -3.90
CA ILE A 441 8.19 -14.39 -2.88
C ILE A 441 7.27 -15.40 -3.54
N THR A 442 7.57 -16.68 -3.34
CA THR A 442 6.69 -17.80 -3.68
C THR A 442 6.15 -18.42 -2.40
N ALA A 443 4.85 -18.28 -2.16
CA ALA A 443 4.18 -18.67 -0.93
C ALA A 443 3.04 -19.64 -1.23
N LYS A 444 3.29 -20.95 -1.09
CA LYS A 444 2.36 -22.01 -1.50
C LYS A 444 1.81 -22.81 -0.33
N ASN A 445 0.55 -23.24 -0.41
CA ASN A 445 -0.13 -24.24 0.43
C ASN A 445 -0.29 -23.92 1.92
N SER A 446 0.15 -22.76 2.38
CA SER A 446 0.26 -22.42 3.80
C SER A 446 -0.26 -21.02 4.12
N LYS A 447 -0.24 -20.66 5.41
CA LYS A 447 -0.52 -19.30 5.87
C LYS A 447 0.76 -18.48 5.87
N PHE A 448 0.69 -17.29 5.28
CA PHE A 448 1.79 -16.32 5.25
C PHE A 448 1.32 -14.94 5.74
N VAL A 449 2.23 -14.23 6.42
CA VAL A 449 2.07 -12.82 6.76
C VAL A 449 3.20 -12.07 6.05
N ILE A 450 2.84 -11.23 5.07
CA ILE A 450 3.78 -10.50 4.21
C ILE A 450 3.48 -9.02 4.38
N GLU A 451 4.19 -8.38 5.31
CA GLU A 451 3.87 -7.02 5.75
C GLU A 451 5.06 -6.07 5.67
N LYS A 452 4.79 -4.79 5.36
CA LYS A 452 5.82 -3.73 5.37
C LYS A 452 6.97 -3.93 4.37
N ASN A 453 6.89 -4.87 3.42
CA ASN A 453 8.00 -5.14 2.50
C ASN A 453 8.01 -4.17 1.32
N SER A 454 9.18 -3.98 0.71
CA SER A 454 9.37 -3.20 -0.51
C SER A 454 9.83 -4.08 -1.66
N PHE A 455 9.23 -3.92 -2.84
CA PHE A 455 9.54 -4.68 -4.04
C PHE A 455 9.91 -3.75 -5.18
N LEU A 456 11.12 -3.92 -5.72
CA LEU A 456 11.69 -3.07 -6.76
C LEU A 456 12.06 -3.91 -7.99
N ARG A 457 11.51 -3.57 -9.16
CA ARG A 457 11.77 -4.28 -10.43
C ARG A 457 12.22 -3.28 -11.49
N GLY A 458 13.50 -3.31 -11.83
CA GLY A 458 14.09 -2.41 -12.83
C GLY A 458 13.95 -2.89 -14.28
N ASN A 459 14.36 -2.05 -15.24
CA ASN A 459 14.40 -2.40 -16.68
C ASN A 459 15.27 -3.64 -16.98
N ASN A 460 16.35 -3.84 -16.22
CA ASN A 460 17.23 -5.02 -16.35
C ASN A 460 16.78 -6.20 -15.48
N TYR A 461 15.79 -5.98 -14.62
CA TYR A 461 15.33 -6.93 -13.60
C TYR A 461 13.79 -7.05 -13.58
N PRO A 462 13.12 -7.23 -14.74
CA PRO A 462 11.68 -7.44 -14.74
C PRO A 462 11.33 -8.74 -14.02
N GLY A 463 10.13 -8.80 -13.46
CA GLY A 463 9.70 -10.00 -12.73
C GLY A 463 8.36 -9.83 -12.03
N ARG A 464 8.07 -10.78 -11.14
CA ARG A 464 6.88 -10.74 -10.28
C ARG A 464 7.25 -10.30 -8.86
N GLY A 465 6.31 -9.73 -8.12
CA GLY A 465 6.48 -9.45 -6.70
C GLY A 465 6.24 -10.70 -5.86
N ILE A 466 4.97 -10.99 -5.59
CA ILE A 466 4.51 -12.11 -4.77
C ILE A 466 3.69 -13.06 -5.64
N ALA A 467 3.92 -14.36 -5.50
CA ALA A 467 3.08 -15.42 -6.05
C ALA A 467 2.57 -16.33 -4.94
N THR A 468 1.25 -16.57 -4.93
CA THR A 468 0.61 -17.50 -3.99
C THR A 468 -0.15 -18.60 -4.73
N TYR A 469 -0.23 -19.77 -4.11
CA TYR A 469 -0.98 -20.91 -4.65
C TYR A 469 -1.46 -21.82 -3.53
N ARG A 470 -2.77 -22.13 -3.49
CA ARG A 470 -3.40 -22.95 -2.42
C ARG A 470 -3.14 -22.43 -1.01
N SER A 471 -2.84 -21.16 -0.86
CA SER A 471 -2.51 -20.54 0.42
C SER A 471 -3.78 -20.17 1.18
N LYS A 472 -3.73 -20.23 2.50
CA LYS A 472 -4.91 -20.03 3.35
C LYS A 472 -4.65 -19.00 4.45
N ASN A 473 -5.57 -18.06 4.64
CA ASN A 473 -5.45 -16.98 5.63
C ASN A 473 -4.21 -16.08 5.42
N THR A 474 -3.80 -15.88 4.16
CA THR A 474 -2.61 -15.10 3.83
C THR A 474 -2.90 -13.60 3.89
N THR A 475 -2.00 -12.82 4.50
CA THR A 475 -2.09 -11.37 4.59
C THR A 475 -0.93 -10.74 3.82
N ILE A 476 -1.24 -9.79 2.93
CA ILE A 476 -0.30 -8.99 2.16
C ILE A 476 -0.65 -7.52 2.44
N LYS A 477 0.06 -6.88 3.37
CA LYS A 477 -0.34 -5.58 3.90
C LYS A 477 0.80 -4.58 4.04
N ASP A 478 0.52 -3.30 3.86
CA ASP A 478 1.48 -2.22 4.12
C ASP A 478 2.76 -2.30 3.25
N ASN A 479 2.70 -2.96 2.09
CA ASN A 479 3.87 -3.14 1.23
C ASN A 479 3.96 -2.04 0.15
N PHE A 480 5.18 -1.77 -0.29
CA PHE A 480 5.50 -0.88 -1.40
C PHE A 480 5.91 -1.67 -2.63
N PHE A 481 5.33 -1.36 -3.79
CA PHE A 481 5.71 -1.94 -5.08
C PHE A 481 5.95 -0.83 -6.10
N GLY A 482 7.14 -0.81 -6.69
CA GLY A 482 7.39 -0.02 -7.88
C GLY A 482 8.32 1.17 -7.69
N ARG A 483 7.95 2.29 -8.30
CA ARG A 483 8.82 3.45 -8.55
C ARG A 483 9.17 4.25 -7.30
N LEU A 484 10.46 4.45 -7.05
CA LEU A 484 10.97 5.23 -5.91
C LEU A 484 10.53 6.70 -5.96
N GLU A 485 10.20 7.24 -7.13
CA GLU A 485 9.62 8.58 -7.27
C GLU A 485 8.26 8.73 -6.56
N GLY A 486 7.59 7.61 -6.28
CA GLY A 486 6.33 7.55 -5.52
C GLY A 486 6.49 7.55 -4.00
N ILE A 487 7.71 7.59 -3.45
CA ILE A 487 7.93 7.49 -1.99
C ILE A 487 7.21 8.59 -1.19
N SER A 488 7.14 9.81 -1.72
CA SER A 488 6.44 10.91 -1.04
C SER A 488 4.93 10.68 -0.92
N ASP A 489 4.32 10.03 -1.93
CA ASP A 489 2.92 9.62 -1.87
C ASP A 489 2.76 8.42 -0.92
N ALA A 490 3.64 7.42 -1.04
CA ALA A 490 3.62 6.24 -0.19
C ALA A 490 3.75 6.59 1.30
N ALA A 491 4.52 7.62 1.66
CA ALA A 491 4.70 8.08 3.04
C ALA A 491 3.42 8.61 3.70
N GLN A 492 2.39 8.95 2.92
CA GLN A 492 1.09 9.36 3.47
C GLN A 492 0.19 8.17 3.84
N MET A 493 0.57 6.94 3.48
CA MET A 493 -0.25 5.74 3.71
C MET A 493 0.50 4.55 4.35
N LEU A 494 1.80 4.42 4.12
CA LEU A 494 2.62 3.31 4.62
C LEU A 494 3.34 3.66 5.92
N PRO A 495 3.68 2.68 6.77
CA PRO A 495 4.45 2.91 8.00
C PRO A 495 5.84 3.51 7.75
N ASP A 496 6.31 4.35 8.69
CA ASP A 496 7.62 5.01 8.61
C ASP A 496 8.79 4.04 8.41
N GLU A 497 8.74 2.83 8.96
CA GLU A 497 9.78 1.82 8.79
C GLU A 497 9.99 1.42 7.31
N VAL A 498 8.92 1.37 6.52
CA VAL A 498 8.98 1.09 5.08
C VAL A 498 9.65 2.25 4.36
N ILE A 499 9.21 3.46 4.68
CA ILE A 499 9.70 4.71 4.07
C ILE A 499 11.16 4.96 4.42
N ASN A 500 11.56 4.73 5.66
CA ASN A 500 12.94 4.86 6.11
C ASN A 500 13.85 3.89 5.36
N LYS A 501 13.44 2.62 5.21
CA LYS A 501 14.22 1.63 4.45
C LYS A 501 14.32 2.00 2.96
N LEU A 502 13.21 2.45 2.36
CA LEU A 502 13.19 2.94 0.98
C LEU A 502 14.06 4.19 0.79
N ASN A 503 14.05 5.12 1.73
CA ASN A 503 14.91 6.31 1.70
C ASN A 503 16.38 5.91 1.77
N LEU A 504 16.78 4.96 2.62
CA LEU A 504 18.15 4.43 2.66
C LEU A 504 18.58 3.81 1.32
N ILE A 505 17.64 3.22 0.58
CA ILE A 505 17.87 2.71 -0.77
C ILE A 505 17.89 3.84 -1.82
N GLN A 506 17.09 4.89 -1.64
CA GLN A 506 16.91 6.00 -2.58
C GLN A 506 18.01 7.08 -2.47
N VAL A 507 18.57 7.36 -1.28
CA VAL A 507 19.53 8.48 -1.06
C VAL A 507 20.66 8.42 -2.09
N GLU A 508 20.65 9.35 -3.05
CA GLU A 508 21.61 9.58 -4.17
C GLU A 508 22.37 8.35 -4.70
N SER A 509 21.73 7.17 -4.65
CA SER A 509 22.27 5.84 -4.97
C SER A 509 23.73 5.63 -4.56
N GLN A 510 23.97 5.35 -3.28
CA GLN A 510 24.96 4.33 -2.94
C GLN A 510 26.35 4.51 -3.60
N LEU A 511 26.96 5.71 -3.53
CA LEU A 511 28.16 6.05 -4.33
C LEU A 511 29.29 5.01 -4.24
N ASP A 512 29.40 4.36 -3.09
CA ASP A 512 30.41 3.32 -2.82
C ASP A 512 29.95 1.90 -3.18
N PHE A 513 28.66 1.67 -3.47
CA PHE A 513 28.18 0.36 -3.92
C PHE A 513 28.74 0.02 -5.28
N ASN A 514 28.97 -1.28 -5.49
CA ASN A 514 29.18 -1.80 -6.83
C ASN A 514 27.91 -1.61 -7.69
N ASP A 515 28.07 -1.66 -9.01
CA ASP A 515 26.95 -1.41 -9.93
C ASP A 515 25.81 -2.45 -9.81
N ASP A 516 26.12 -3.67 -9.35
CA ASP A 516 25.15 -4.76 -9.18
C ASP A 516 24.21 -4.59 -7.96
N LEU A 517 24.57 -3.71 -7.02
CA LEU A 517 23.76 -3.37 -5.84
C LEU A 517 22.99 -2.06 -6.01
N LYS A 518 23.29 -1.28 -7.04
CA LYS A 518 22.60 -0.02 -7.31
C LYS A 518 21.18 -0.28 -7.79
N VAL A 519 20.26 0.57 -7.35
CA VAL A 519 18.90 0.62 -7.86
C VAL A 519 18.83 1.75 -8.88
N THR A 520 18.96 1.40 -10.17
CA THR A 520 19.03 2.39 -11.26
C THR A 520 17.77 2.41 -12.11
N GLY A 521 17.39 3.59 -12.59
CA GLY A 521 16.22 3.77 -13.44
C GLY A 521 14.91 3.43 -12.72
N SER A 522 13.83 3.37 -13.49
CA SER A 522 12.50 3.11 -12.95
C SER A 522 12.41 1.71 -12.33
N GLN A 523 11.78 1.60 -11.17
CA GLN A 523 11.57 0.36 -10.42
C GLN A 523 10.15 -0.22 -10.59
N GLY A 524 9.37 0.32 -11.52
CA GLY A 524 7.99 -0.08 -11.82
C GLY A 524 7.84 -1.19 -12.87
N ASN A 525 8.91 -1.92 -13.22
CA ASN A 525 8.93 -2.85 -14.34
C ASN A 525 8.38 -4.26 -14.00
N PHE A 526 7.22 -4.31 -13.36
CA PHE A 526 6.58 -5.56 -12.96
C PHE A 526 5.84 -6.23 -14.12
N PHE A 527 5.98 -7.55 -14.22
CA PHE A 527 5.04 -8.39 -14.95
C PHE A 527 3.71 -8.52 -14.21
N THR A 528 3.79 -8.76 -12.90
CA THR A 528 2.67 -8.80 -11.95
C THR A 528 3.19 -8.50 -10.55
N ALA A 529 2.57 -7.57 -9.82
CA ALA A 529 2.99 -7.27 -8.45
C ALA A 529 2.54 -8.39 -7.49
N ILE A 530 1.27 -8.80 -7.56
CA ILE A 530 0.72 -9.92 -6.77
C ILE A 530 -0.03 -10.89 -7.68
N ASN A 531 0.40 -12.15 -7.69
CA ASN A 531 -0.16 -13.21 -8.50
C ASN A 531 -0.74 -14.33 -7.61
N ASN A 532 -2.05 -14.31 -7.38
CA ASN A 532 -2.77 -15.41 -6.75
C ASN A 532 -3.12 -16.46 -7.81
N GLU A 533 -2.30 -17.50 -7.90
CA GLU A 533 -2.32 -18.43 -9.03
C GLU A 533 -3.56 -19.30 -9.06
N ARG A 534 -3.95 -19.94 -7.95
CA ARG A 534 -5.17 -20.78 -7.87
C ARG A 534 -5.42 -21.23 -6.45
N TYR A 535 -6.69 -21.42 -6.10
CA TYR A 535 -7.17 -22.08 -4.88
C TYR A 535 -6.80 -21.40 -3.57
N ASP A 536 -6.48 -20.11 -3.62
CA ASP A 536 -6.21 -19.36 -2.40
C ASP A 536 -7.52 -19.08 -1.65
N GLU A 537 -7.47 -19.24 -0.32
CA GLU A 537 -8.63 -19.05 0.57
C GLU A 537 -8.33 -17.98 1.63
N LYS A 538 -9.24 -17.03 1.85
CA LYS A 538 -9.12 -16.00 2.90
C LYS A 538 -7.84 -15.16 2.73
N VAL A 539 -7.62 -14.64 1.54
CA VAL A 539 -6.50 -13.74 1.26
C VAL A 539 -6.92 -12.29 1.52
N THR A 540 -6.06 -11.55 2.21
CA THR A 540 -6.22 -10.10 2.42
C THR A 540 -5.06 -9.36 1.77
N ILE A 541 -5.37 -8.42 0.88
CA ILE A 541 -4.43 -7.51 0.22
C ILE A 541 -4.84 -6.09 0.60
N ALA A 542 -4.14 -5.46 1.55
CA ALA A 542 -4.60 -4.19 2.10
C ALA A 542 -3.52 -3.15 2.35
N ASN A 543 -3.87 -1.87 2.18
CA ASN A 543 -2.96 -0.74 2.45
C ASN A 543 -1.60 -0.84 1.73
N ASN A 544 -1.56 -1.38 0.50
CA ASN A 544 -0.34 -1.45 -0.31
C ASN A 544 -0.29 -0.31 -1.33
N TYR A 545 0.92 0.17 -1.62
CA TYR A 545 1.20 1.20 -2.62
C TYR A 545 1.77 0.55 -3.89
N PHE A 546 1.15 0.78 -5.05
CA PHE A 546 1.60 0.26 -6.35
C PHE A 546 1.83 1.42 -7.33
N ASP A 547 3.06 1.65 -7.76
CA ASP A 547 3.40 2.61 -8.83
C ASP A 547 4.26 1.95 -9.93
N MET A 548 3.60 1.57 -11.02
CA MET A 548 4.20 0.82 -12.12
C MET A 548 4.67 1.72 -13.27
N ASP A 549 5.47 1.18 -14.18
CA ASP A 549 5.80 1.89 -15.42
C ASP A 549 4.58 2.01 -16.34
N LYS A 550 4.36 3.22 -16.88
CA LYS A 550 3.36 3.51 -17.92
C LYS A 550 3.76 2.98 -19.29
N THR A 551 3.93 1.66 -19.41
CA THR A 551 4.17 0.98 -20.69
C THR A 551 3.39 -0.34 -20.78
N ARG A 552 2.99 -0.75 -22.00
CA ARG A 552 2.25 -2.01 -22.22
C ARG A 552 3.11 -3.26 -22.11
N ASN A 553 4.39 -3.13 -22.47
CA ASN A 553 5.33 -4.23 -22.56
C ASN A 553 6.30 -4.19 -21.37
N ILE A 554 6.76 -5.35 -20.93
CA ILE A 554 7.87 -5.41 -20.00
C ILE A 554 9.09 -4.81 -20.69
N ASN A 555 9.81 -3.92 -20.02
CA ASN A 555 11.10 -3.45 -20.53
C ASN A 555 12.15 -4.53 -20.24
N SER A 556 12.91 -4.98 -21.23
CA SER A 556 13.89 -6.06 -21.07
C SER A 556 15.04 -5.94 -22.04
N ASP A 557 16.12 -6.67 -21.75
CA ASP A 557 17.35 -6.81 -22.53
C ASP A 557 17.29 -7.95 -23.59
N PHE A 558 16.23 -8.76 -23.60
CA PHE A 558 16.00 -9.79 -24.61
C PHE A 558 15.02 -9.35 -25.72
N GLY A 559 15.17 -9.93 -26.90
CA GLY A 559 14.31 -9.68 -28.06
C GLY A 559 12.88 -10.22 -27.88
N THR A 560 11.95 -9.70 -28.67
CA THR A 560 10.52 -10.07 -28.58
C THR A 560 10.26 -11.54 -28.92
N ASP A 561 11.17 -12.18 -29.67
CA ASP A 561 11.11 -13.58 -30.10
C ASP A 561 11.39 -14.60 -28.99
N VAL A 562 11.85 -14.15 -27.82
CA VAL A 562 12.09 -15.01 -26.67
C VAL A 562 10.77 -15.41 -25.99
N LEU A 563 10.59 -16.70 -25.70
CA LEU A 563 9.39 -17.18 -25.02
C LEU A 563 9.41 -16.76 -23.53
N VAL A 564 8.41 -15.99 -23.09
CA VAL A 564 8.25 -15.67 -21.66
C VAL A 564 7.32 -16.68 -20.99
N SER A 565 7.84 -17.41 -20.00
CA SER A 565 7.10 -18.41 -19.24
C SER A 565 5.91 -17.79 -18.50
N GLY A 566 4.70 -18.31 -18.78
CA GLY A 566 3.45 -17.80 -18.23
C GLY A 566 2.72 -16.80 -19.15
N ILE A 567 3.30 -16.43 -20.29
CA ILE A 567 2.66 -15.63 -21.34
C ILE A 567 2.34 -16.55 -22.52
N ASN A 568 1.07 -16.94 -22.68
CA ASN A 568 0.61 -17.85 -23.74
C ASN A 568 0.13 -17.10 -25.00
N VAL A 569 0.91 -16.13 -25.48
CA VAL A 569 0.61 -15.39 -26.73
C VAL A 569 1.81 -15.38 -27.67
N ALA A 570 1.56 -15.10 -28.95
CA ALA A 570 2.61 -14.98 -29.96
C ALA A 570 3.62 -13.86 -29.58
N VAL A 571 4.83 -13.98 -30.13
CA VAL A 571 6.01 -13.12 -29.90
C VAL A 571 5.71 -11.62 -30.00
N ASP A 572 4.88 -11.22 -30.95
CA ASP A 572 4.41 -9.85 -31.19
C ASP A 572 3.35 -9.36 -30.19
N GLY A 573 2.79 -10.25 -29.37
CA GLY A 573 1.73 -9.99 -28.40
C GLY A 573 2.15 -10.04 -26.93
N GLN A 574 3.43 -10.28 -26.62
CA GLN A 574 3.90 -10.41 -25.24
C GLN A 574 3.81 -9.08 -24.47
N ARG A 575 2.77 -8.94 -23.64
CA ARG A 575 2.50 -7.77 -22.79
C ARG A 575 2.73 -8.08 -21.33
N ARG A 576 2.82 -7.04 -20.50
CA ARG A 576 2.63 -7.18 -19.05
C ARG A 576 1.24 -7.79 -18.78
N ASP A 577 1.08 -8.43 -17.62
CA ASP A 577 -0.21 -9.01 -17.24
C ASP A 577 -1.04 -7.96 -16.50
N HIS A 578 -1.13 -8.03 -15.17
CA HIS A 578 -1.92 -7.14 -14.33
C HIS A 578 -1.11 -6.75 -13.09
N ILE A 579 -1.43 -5.66 -12.40
CA ILE A 579 -0.83 -5.31 -11.11
C ILE A 579 -1.14 -6.42 -10.09
N ILE A 580 -2.42 -6.75 -9.97
CA ILE A 580 -2.90 -7.91 -9.23
C ILE A 580 -3.60 -8.84 -10.21
N TYR A 581 -3.21 -10.11 -10.19
CA TYR A 581 -3.94 -11.15 -10.89
C TYR A 581 -4.33 -12.27 -9.93
N SER A 582 -5.63 -12.44 -9.72
CA SER A 582 -6.16 -13.50 -8.87
C SER A 582 -7.12 -14.42 -9.61
N LYS A 583 -6.82 -15.72 -9.56
CA LYS A 583 -7.54 -16.78 -10.27
C LYS A 583 -7.97 -17.84 -9.26
N GLY A 584 -9.20 -18.33 -9.33
CA GLY A 584 -9.59 -19.53 -8.57
C GLY A 584 -9.63 -19.34 -7.06
N TYR A 585 -10.09 -18.18 -6.55
CA TYR A 585 -10.00 -17.82 -5.13
C TYR A 585 -11.31 -18.04 -4.37
N LYS A 586 -11.22 -18.08 -3.03
CA LYS A 586 -12.37 -18.00 -2.11
C LYS A 586 -12.10 -17.02 -0.96
N ASN A 587 -13.03 -16.10 -0.70
CA ASN A 587 -12.88 -15.06 0.34
C ASN A 587 -11.66 -14.16 0.10
N LEU A 588 -11.67 -13.39 -0.99
CA LEU A 588 -10.59 -12.47 -1.36
C LEU A 588 -10.95 -11.04 -0.94
N ASN A 589 -10.12 -10.39 -0.12
CA ASN A 589 -10.35 -9.01 0.32
C ASN A 589 -9.24 -8.10 -0.18
N ILE A 590 -9.59 -7.08 -0.97
CA ILE A 590 -8.67 -6.08 -1.52
C ILE A 590 -9.18 -4.70 -1.13
N TYR A 591 -8.51 -4.03 -0.19
CA TYR A 591 -8.99 -2.74 0.31
C TYR A 591 -7.90 -1.77 0.72
N ARG A 592 -8.20 -0.46 0.69
CA ARG A 592 -7.27 0.61 1.07
C ARG A 592 -5.96 0.63 0.27
N ASN A 593 -5.92 0.08 -0.94
CA ASN A 593 -4.71 0.10 -1.76
C ASN A 593 -4.71 1.31 -2.72
N TYR A 594 -3.51 1.76 -3.10
CA TYR A 594 -3.31 2.78 -4.13
C TYR A 594 -2.67 2.13 -5.36
N PHE A 595 -3.29 2.28 -6.53
CA PHE A 595 -2.84 1.70 -7.79
C PHE A 595 -2.54 2.78 -8.82
N LYS A 596 -1.36 2.72 -9.44
CA LYS A 596 -0.93 3.64 -10.48
C LYS A 596 -0.02 2.95 -11.49
N GLY A 597 -0.06 3.45 -12.72
CA GLY A 597 1.03 3.26 -13.68
C GLY A 597 0.82 2.20 -14.76
N MET A 598 -0.05 1.21 -14.60
CA MET A 598 -0.39 0.29 -15.72
C MET A 598 -1.53 0.83 -16.58
N GLU A 599 -1.72 0.28 -17.78
CA GLU A 599 -2.73 0.79 -18.71
C GLU A 599 -4.18 0.60 -18.22
N ASN A 600 -5.02 1.61 -18.47
CA ASN A 600 -6.47 1.56 -18.33
C ASN A 600 -7.08 0.80 -19.52
N GLY A 601 -6.89 -0.53 -19.53
CA GLY A 601 -7.42 -1.39 -20.58
C GLY A 601 -7.41 -2.87 -20.19
N ALA A 602 -7.63 -3.73 -21.17
CA ALA A 602 -7.80 -5.18 -20.98
C ALA A 602 -6.52 -5.94 -20.53
N ALA A 603 -5.36 -5.28 -20.55
CA ALA A 603 -4.09 -5.81 -20.06
C ALA A 603 -3.50 -4.81 -19.05
N GLY A 604 -4.02 -4.77 -17.84
CA GLY A 604 -3.57 -3.85 -16.82
C GLY A 604 -4.44 -3.84 -15.56
N GLY A 605 -3.92 -3.28 -14.48
CA GLY A 605 -4.67 -3.05 -13.24
C GLY A 605 -4.96 -4.25 -12.37
N LEU A 606 -6.16 -4.30 -11.79
CA LEU A 606 -6.57 -5.36 -10.86
C LEU A 606 -7.49 -6.34 -11.57
N LYS A 607 -7.05 -7.59 -11.71
CA LYS A 607 -7.87 -8.67 -12.28
C LYS A 607 -8.20 -9.75 -11.28
N ILE A 608 -9.48 -10.06 -11.17
CA ILE A 608 -10.00 -11.23 -10.45
C ILE A 608 -10.79 -12.12 -11.42
N ARG A 609 -10.63 -13.44 -11.31
CA ARG A 609 -11.39 -14.38 -12.12
C ARG A 609 -11.72 -15.71 -11.44
N ASN A 610 -12.84 -16.30 -11.85
CA ASN A 610 -13.20 -17.68 -11.50
C ASN A 610 -13.18 -17.90 -9.97
N GLY A 611 -13.97 -17.17 -9.19
CA GLY A 611 -13.82 -17.15 -7.73
C GLY A 611 -15.09 -16.82 -6.96
N GLU A 612 -15.00 -16.95 -5.64
CA GLU A 612 -16.12 -16.77 -4.71
C GLU A 612 -15.77 -15.77 -3.60
N ASN A 613 -16.71 -14.90 -3.28
CA ASN A 613 -16.68 -13.98 -2.15
C ASN A 613 -15.50 -12.98 -2.21
N ALA A 614 -15.44 -12.19 -3.29
CA ALA A 614 -14.46 -11.10 -3.42
C ALA A 614 -15.04 -9.78 -2.89
N TYR A 615 -14.28 -9.09 -2.02
CA TYR A 615 -14.53 -7.70 -1.64
C TYR A 615 -13.40 -6.83 -2.19
N ILE A 616 -13.75 -5.84 -3.01
CA ILE A 616 -12.84 -4.83 -3.54
C ILE A 616 -13.37 -3.47 -3.09
N GLY A 617 -12.79 -2.86 -2.06
CA GLY A 617 -13.33 -1.60 -1.59
C GLY A 617 -12.37 -0.61 -0.97
N SER A 618 -12.72 0.67 -1.05
CA SER A 618 -11.91 1.76 -0.49
C SER A 618 -10.50 1.83 -1.08
N ASN A 619 -10.34 1.43 -2.34
CA ASN A 619 -9.08 1.57 -3.08
C ASN A 619 -9.12 2.83 -3.95
N HIS A 620 -7.94 3.35 -4.28
CA HIS A 620 -7.76 4.42 -5.26
C HIS A 620 -7.05 3.86 -6.49
N PHE A 621 -7.74 3.89 -7.63
CA PHE A 621 -7.25 3.46 -8.92
C PHE A 621 -6.95 4.67 -9.79
N TYR A 622 -5.67 5.03 -9.92
CA TYR A 622 -5.18 6.15 -10.72
C TYR A 622 -4.75 5.67 -12.11
N ASP A 623 -5.54 5.99 -13.14
CA ASP A 623 -5.41 5.46 -14.51
C ASP A 623 -5.40 3.91 -14.58
N VAL A 624 -6.09 3.24 -13.67
CA VAL A 624 -6.05 1.78 -13.52
C VAL A 624 -7.48 1.20 -13.49
N PRO A 625 -7.78 0.09 -14.18
CA PRO A 625 -9.10 -0.51 -14.16
C PRO A 625 -9.23 -1.66 -13.14
N VAL A 626 -10.48 -1.98 -12.80
CA VAL A 626 -10.88 -3.23 -12.15
C VAL A 626 -11.51 -4.16 -13.18
N LEU A 627 -10.93 -5.36 -13.29
CA LEU A 627 -11.20 -6.36 -14.30
C LEU A 627 -11.72 -7.64 -13.65
N THR A 628 -13.00 -7.95 -13.84
CA THR A 628 -13.63 -9.16 -13.29
C THR A 628 -14.00 -10.13 -14.40
N TYR A 629 -13.59 -11.38 -14.27
CA TYR A 629 -13.64 -12.33 -15.37
C TYR A 629 -14.20 -13.71 -14.99
N ILE A 630 -14.88 -14.36 -15.94
CA ILE A 630 -15.02 -15.81 -15.99
C ILE A 630 -14.31 -16.33 -17.24
N TYR A 631 -13.38 -17.26 -17.06
CA TYR A 631 -12.78 -17.98 -18.17
C TYR A 631 -13.18 -19.45 -18.15
N GLY A 632 -13.50 -19.97 -19.34
CA GLY A 632 -13.82 -21.38 -19.58
C GLY A 632 -12.58 -22.27 -19.79
N ASP A 633 -11.46 -21.99 -19.11
CA ASP A 633 -10.15 -22.61 -19.37
C ASP A 633 -9.66 -23.57 -18.24
N LEU A 634 -10.41 -23.69 -17.14
CA LEU A 634 -10.04 -24.50 -15.97
C LEU A 634 -10.88 -25.77 -15.87
N THR A 635 -11.95 -25.77 -15.06
CA THR A 635 -13.00 -26.81 -15.04
C THR A 635 -14.38 -26.16 -15.08
N GLN A 636 -15.42 -26.94 -15.34
CA GLN A 636 -16.80 -26.48 -15.31
C GLN A 636 -17.16 -25.88 -13.94
N GLU A 637 -16.76 -26.54 -12.84
CA GLU A 637 -17.08 -26.11 -11.47
C GLU A 637 -16.38 -24.81 -11.05
N GLU A 638 -15.28 -24.46 -11.72
CA GLU A 638 -14.54 -23.22 -11.46
C GLU A 638 -14.99 -22.06 -12.36
N CYS A 639 -15.92 -22.28 -13.30
CA CYS A 639 -16.46 -21.23 -14.17
C CYS A 639 -17.51 -20.35 -13.45
N ILE A 640 -17.18 -19.88 -12.25
CA ILE A 640 -18.08 -19.16 -11.34
C ILE A 640 -17.56 -17.77 -10.99
N LEU A 641 -18.46 -16.84 -10.68
CA LEU A 641 -18.16 -15.59 -9.98
C LEU A 641 -19.27 -15.25 -8.98
N TYR A 642 -19.07 -15.63 -7.72
CA TYR A 642 -20.11 -15.53 -6.70
C TYR A 642 -19.79 -14.49 -5.64
N ASN A 643 -20.82 -13.77 -5.19
CA ASN A 643 -20.79 -12.83 -4.07
C ASN A 643 -19.64 -11.82 -4.18
N THR A 644 -19.54 -11.14 -5.32
CA THR A 644 -18.52 -10.10 -5.54
C THR A 644 -19.08 -8.75 -5.14
N THR A 645 -18.39 -8.01 -4.28
CA THR A 645 -18.75 -6.64 -3.89
C THR A 645 -17.62 -5.69 -4.23
N ILE A 646 -17.91 -4.71 -5.09
CA ILE A 646 -17.01 -3.61 -5.46
C ILE A 646 -17.58 -2.32 -4.85
N TYR A 647 -16.93 -1.79 -3.81
CA TYR A 647 -17.54 -0.78 -2.94
C TYR A 647 -16.63 0.40 -2.61
N ASN A 648 -17.14 1.64 -2.69
CA ASN A 648 -16.44 2.84 -2.22
C ASN A 648 -15.00 2.97 -2.76
N ASN A 649 -14.76 2.63 -4.03
CA ASN A 649 -13.47 2.86 -4.67
C ASN A 649 -13.48 4.21 -5.40
N LEU A 650 -12.32 4.84 -5.51
CA LEU A 650 -12.10 6.01 -6.36
C LEU A 650 -11.38 5.59 -7.64
N PHE A 651 -12.05 5.73 -8.78
CA PHE A 651 -11.47 5.61 -10.11
C PHE A 651 -11.10 7.00 -10.59
N HIS A 652 -9.80 7.29 -10.64
CA HIS A 652 -9.27 8.59 -11.00
C HIS A 652 -8.56 8.47 -12.35
N GLN A 653 -9.22 8.91 -13.41
CA GLN A 653 -8.70 8.84 -14.77
C GLN A 653 -8.26 10.22 -15.22
N VAL A 654 -6.96 10.35 -15.47
CA VAL A 654 -6.33 11.59 -15.92
C VAL A 654 -5.69 11.43 -17.29
N THR A 655 -5.32 10.20 -17.66
CA THR A 655 -4.75 9.89 -18.97
C THR A 655 -5.57 8.81 -19.68
N ASN A 656 -5.54 8.85 -21.02
CA ASN A 656 -6.15 7.80 -21.86
C ASN A 656 -5.13 6.68 -22.18
N PHE A 657 -4.19 6.43 -21.27
CA PHE A 657 -3.14 5.44 -21.49
C PHE A 657 -3.72 4.01 -21.42
N GLY A 658 -3.98 3.42 -22.59
CA GLY A 658 -4.53 2.06 -22.71
C GLY A 658 -5.71 1.92 -23.67
N GLY A 659 -6.49 3.00 -23.83
CA GLY A 659 -7.76 3.02 -24.56
C GLY A 659 -8.88 3.59 -23.68
N GLN A 660 -10.12 3.65 -24.21
CA GLN A 660 -11.27 4.19 -23.48
C GLN A 660 -11.48 3.50 -22.13
N GLY A 661 -11.71 4.32 -21.10
CA GLY A 661 -11.65 4.00 -19.68
C GLY A 661 -12.55 2.83 -19.29
N THR A 662 -11.93 1.73 -18.91
CA THR A 662 -12.68 0.51 -18.59
C THR A 662 -13.35 0.61 -17.22
N GLY A 663 -12.92 1.53 -16.35
CA GLY A 663 -13.43 1.72 -14.99
C GLY A 663 -13.56 0.38 -14.25
N ILE A 664 -14.77 -0.17 -14.28
CA ILE A 664 -15.08 -1.54 -13.83
C ILE A 664 -15.59 -2.37 -15.01
N LEU A 665 -14.96 -3.52 -15.27
CA LEU A 665 -15.39 -4.49 -16.28
C LEU A 665 -15.78 -5.83 -15.67
N TYR A 666 -16.91 -6.37 -16.13
CA TYR A 666 -17.20 -7.79 -16.11
C TYR A 666 -17.13 -8.38 -17.53
N TYR A 667 -16.33 -9.44 -17.70
CA TYR A 667 -16.19 -10.15 -18.97
C TYR A 667 -16.18 -11.67 -18.80
N GLN A 668 -16.79 -12.40 -19.75
CA GLN A 668 -16.62 -13.85 -19.85
C GLN A 668 -15.98 -14.25 -21.18
N SER A 669 -15.06 -15.23 -21.17
CA SER A 669 -14.25 -15.60 -22.34
C SER A 669 -15.02 -16.28 -23.46
N PHE A 670 -16.22 -16.76 -23.19
CA PHE A 670 -17.11 -17.49 -24.09
C PHE A 670 -18.50 -16.86 -24.08
N ARG A 671 -19.35 -17.17 -25.07
CA ARG A 671 -20.76 -16.74 -25.11
C ARG A 671 -21.63 -17.80 -24.46
N ASP A 672 -22.74 -17.37 -23.86
CA ASP A 672 -23.75 -18.32 -23.39
C ASP A 672 -24.24 -19.17 -24.58
N GLY A 673 -24.27 -20.49 -24.40
CA GLY A 673 -24.58 -21.47 -25.43
C GLY A 673 -23.36 -22.03 -26.18
N ASP A 674 -22.15 -21.53 -25.94
CA ASP A 674 -20.93 -22.13 -26.51
C ASP A 674 -20.64 -23.49 -25.85
N ASP A 675 -20.09 -24.44 -26.61
CA ASP A 675 -19.62 -25.71 -26.06
C ASP A 675 -18.17 -25.56 -25.53
N LEU A 676 -17.96 -25.85 -24.24
CA LEU A 676 -16.63 -25.81 -23.62
C LEU A 676 -16.09 -27.22 -23.39
N SER A 677 -14.79 -27.39 -23.62
CA SER A 677 -14.11 -28.67 -23.44
C SER A 677 -12.98 -28.55 -22.42
N PHE A 678 -13.09 -29.30 -21.33
CA PHE A 678 -12.14 -29.31 -20.22
C PHE A 678 -11.32 -30.59 -20.24
N LYS A 679 -10.01 -30.48 -20.02
CA LYS A 679 -9.16 -31.66 -19.82
C LYS A 679 -9.45 -32.26 -18.45
N VAL A 680 -9.72 -33.56 -18.41
CA VAL A 680 -9.93 -34.30 -17.16
C VAL A 680 -8.96 -35.47 -17.07
N THR A 681 -8.48 -35.76 -15.87
CA THR A 681 -7.68 -36.96 -15.61
C THR A 681 -8.62 -38.06 -15.11
N ASN A 682 -8.70 -39.15 -15.85
CA ASN A 682 -9.50 -40.32 -15.49
C ASN A 682 -8.84 -41.06 -14.32
N ALA A 683 -9.62 -41.90 -13.62
CA ALA A 683 -9.14 -42.68 -12.48
C ALA A 683 -7.97 -43.62 -12.81
N ASP A 684 -7.79 -43.99 -14.08
CA ASP A 684 -6.70 -44.82 -14.60
C ASP A 684 -5.44 -44.00 -14.99
N GLY A 685 -5.45 -42.68 -14.76
CA GLY A 685 -4.36 -41.77 -15.11
C GLY A 685 -4.35 -41.31 -16.57
N THR A 686 -5.28 -41.77 -17.41
CA THR A 686 -5.43 -41.27 -18.79
C THR A 686 -6.05 -39.88 -18.79
N THR A 687 -5.76 -39.08 -19.83
CA THR A 687 -6.39 -37.76 -20.02
C THR A 687 -7.58 -37.92 -20.97
N GLY A 688 -8.77 -37.54 -20.50
CA GLY A 688 -9.98 -37.41 -21.30
C GLY A 688 -10.39 -35.95 -21.48
N THR A 689 -11.52 -35.75 -22.15
CA THR A 689 -12.18 -34.45 -22.27
C THR A 689 -13.58 -34.55 -21.69
N ASN A 690 -13.93 -33.64 -20.78
CA ASN A 690 -15.31 -33.41 -20.39
C ASN A 690 -15.85 -32.21 -21.19
N THR A 691 -16.96 -32.40 -21.89
CA THR A 691 -17.60 -31.34 -22.67
C THR A 691 -18.81 -30.82 -21.90
N TRP A 692 -18.81 -29.52 -21.62
CA TRP A 692 -19.97 -28.78 -21.14
C TRP A 692 -20.68 -28.16 -22.35
N ASN A 693 -21.74 -28.83 -22.80
CA ASN A 693 -22.57 -28.30 -23.87
C ASN A 693 -23.43 -27.14 -23.36
N ASP A 694 -23.70 -26.18 -24.23
CA ASP A 694 -24.51 -24.98 -23.92
C ASP A 694 -24.00 -24.23 -22.66
N ALA A 695 -22.69 -24.04 -22.55
CA ALA A 695 -22.07 -23.43 -21.37
C ALA A 695 -22.52 -21.98 -21.16
N PHE A 696 -22.55 -21.54 -19.90
CA PHE A 696 -22.88 -20.17 -19.51
C PHE A 696 -21.98 -19.71 -18.37
N GLY A 697 -21.77 -18.40 -18.21
CA GLY A 697 -21.06 -17.87 -17.04
C GLY A 697 -21.96 -17.91 -15.80
N ASP A 698 -21.59 -18.65 -14.77
CA ASP A 698 -22.37 -18.74 -13.53
C ASP A 698 -21.98 -17.60 -12.57
N VAL A 699 -22.82 -16.58 -12.49
CA VAL A 699 -22.60 -15.38 -11.67
C VAL A 699 -23.69 -15.33 -10.61
N GLN A 700 -23.32 -14.98 -9.38
CA GLN A 700 -24.28 -14.77 -8.30
C GLN A 700 -23.91 -13.52 -7.52
N ASN A 701 -24.88 -12.63 -7.28
CA ASN A 701 -24.71 -11.43 -6.44
C ASN A 701 -23.43 -10.63 -6.77
N PHE A 702 -23.32 -10.11 -7.99
CA PHE A 702 -22.28 -9.17 -8.39
C PHE A 702 -22.74 -7.74 -8.12
N VAL A 703 -22.17 -7.10 -7.10
CA VAL A 703 -22.61 -5.81 -6.58
C VAL A 703 -21.55 -4.74 -6.82
N ILE A 704 -21.96 -3.64 -7.45
CA ILE A 704 -21.15 -2.42 -7.63
C ILE A 704 -21.86 -1.27 -6.92
N TYR A 705 -21.30 -0.82 -5.80
CA TYR A 705 -22.02 0.07 -4.88
C TYR A 705 -21.16 1.25 -4.42
N LYS A 706 -21.68 2.47 -4.56
CA LYS A 706 -21.03 3.71 -4.06
C LYS A 706 -19.59 3.95 -4.55
N ASN A 707 -19.26 3.53 -5.76
CA ASN A 707 -17.95 3.88 -6.34
C ASN A 707 -17.98 5.29 -6.95
N GLN A 708 -16.85 5.96 -6.87
CA GLN A 708 -16.64 7.33 -7.32
C GLN A 708 -15.74 7.34 -8.55
N PHE A 709 -16.13 8.11 -9.56
CA PHE A 709 -15.38 8.27 -10.80
C PHE A 709 -14.98 9.74 -10.98
N LEU A 710 -13.69 10.02 -10.88
CA LEU A 710 -13.06 11.29 -11.22
C LEU A 710 -12.51 11.15 -12.65
N SER A 711 -13.43 11.27 -13.62
CA SER A 711 -13.21 11.00 -15.05
C SER A 711 -14.20 11.83 -15.88
N ASP A 712 -13.81 12.18 -17.10
CA ASP A 712 -14.60 12.90 -18.12
C ASP A 712 -15.62 12.00 -18.85
N ASP A 713 -16.32 11.14 -18.10
CA ASP A 713 -17.23 10.08 -18.56
C ASP A 713 -16.60 8.94 -19.36
N ARG A 714 -15.27 8.95 -19.53
CA ARG A 714 -14.57 7.90 -20.27
C ARG A 714 -14.50 6.59 -19.49
N ASP A 715 -14.39 6.64 -18.15
CA ASP A 715 -14.49 5.46 -17.31
C ASP A 715 -15.95 5.06 -17.12
N GLN A 716 -16.27 3.81 -17.47
CA GLN A 716 -17.62 3.28 -17.39
C GLN A 716 -17.69 2.04 -16.51
N ILE A 717 -18.92 1.67 -16.16
CA ILE A 717 -19.23 0.32 -15.69
C ILE A 717 -19.68 -0.52 -16.89
N THR A 718 -18.89 -1.54 -17.21
CA THR A 718 -19.11 -2.40 -18.39
C THR A 718 -19.46 -3.82 -17.98
N ILE A 719 -20.65 -4.29 -18.35
CA ILE A 719 -21.02 -5.71 -18.34
C ILE A 719 -21.03 -6.24 -19.76
N SER A 720 -20.17 -7.21 -20.05
CA SER A 720 -20.02 -7.81 -21.39
C SER A 720 -21.33 -8.37 -21.95
N GLY A 721 -21.62 -8.12 -23.23
CA GLY A 721 -22.78 -8.67 -23.95
C GLY A 721 -22.82 -10.20 -24.07
N ARG A 722 -21.78 -10.89 -23.61
CA ARG A 722 -21.65 -12.35 -23.67
C ARG A 722 -22.43 -13.06 -22.54
N THR A 723 -22.79 -12.35 -21.46
CA THR A 723 -23.36 -12.91 -20.22
C THR A 723 -24.88 -12.71 -20.10
N GLN A 724 -25.61 -13.22 -21.08
CA GLN A 724 -27.05 -13.02 -21.21
C GLN A 724 -27.85 -13.69 -20.08
N GLN A 725 -27.44 -14.88 -19.64
CA GLN A 725 -28.17 -15.66 -18.64
C GLN A 725 -28.09 -15.02 -17.26
N ALA A 726 -26.88 -14.72 -16.76
CA ALA A 726 -26.67 -14.05 -15.48
C ALA A 726 -27.37 -12.67 -15.43
N TYR A 727 -27.31 -11.91 -16.53
CA TYR A 727 -28.00 -10.63 -16.63
C TYR A 727 -29.53 -10.77 -16.52
N LYS A 728 -30.14 -11.72 -17.25
CA LYS A 728 -31.60 -11.98 -17.16
C LYS A 728 -32.03 -12.48 -15.79
N ASN A 729 -31.14 -13.16 -15.07
CA ASN A 729 -31.39 -13.65 -13.72
C ASN A 729 -31.29 -12.54 -12.65
N GLY A 730 -30.85 -11.33 -13.00
CA GLY A 730 -30.73 -10.21 -12.08
C GLY A 730 -29.49 -10.28 -11.17
N GLU A 731 -28.42 -10.93 -11.64
CA GLU A 731 -27.23 -11.19 -10.83
C GLU A 731 -26.27 -10.00 -10.74
N PHE A 732 -26.47 -8.97 -11.56
CA PHE A 732 -25.71 -7.71 -11.51
C PHE A 732 -26.54 -6.63 -10.85
N THR A 733 -26.00 -6.05 -9.78
CA THR A 733 -26.64 -4.98 -9.01
C THR A 733 -25.72 -3.76 -8.97
N ALA A 734 -26.22 -2.60 -9.35
CA ALA A 734 -25.50 -1.34 -9.25
C ALA A 734 -26.32 -0.32 -8.45
N SER A 735 -25.69 0.41 -7.52
CA SER A 735 -26.37 1.44 -6.75
C SER A 735 -25.42 2.57 -6.33
N GLY A 736 -25.82 3.82 -6.57
CA GLY A 736 -25.13 5.01 -6.05
C GLY A 736 -23.72 5.22 -6.59
N ASN A 737 -23.40 4.72 -7.78
CA ASN A 737 -22.10 4.96 -8.41
C ASN A 737 -22.15 6.29 -9.17
N THR A 738 -21.24 7.22 -8.86
CA THR A 738 -21.34 8.60 -9.32
C THR A 738 -20.07 9.08 -10.00
N TYR A 739 -20.22 9.87 -11.06
CA TYR A 739 -19.14 10.76 -11.48
C TYR A 739 -19.03 11.88 -10.45
N VAL A 740 -17.90 11.95 -9.75
CA VAL A 740 -17.62 12.98 -8.73
C VAL A 740 -17.79 14.37 -9.30
N GLU A 741 -17.46 14.50 -10.58
CA GLU A 741 -17.38 15.77 -11.27
C GLU A 741 -18.76 16.35 -11.64
N LYS A 742 -19.75 15.48 -11.90
CA LYS A 742 -21.04 15.87 -12.49
C LYS A 742 -22.24 15.70 -11.54
N ASP A 743 -22.03 15.10 -10.37
CA ASP A 743 -23.11 14.67 -9.46
C ASP A 743 -24.24 13.91 -10.18
N ILE A 744 -23.85 13.07 -11.16
CA ILE A 744 -24.74 12.17 -11.89
C ILE A 744 -24.29 10.73 -11.70
N THR A 745 -25.22 9.81 -11.88
CA THR A 745 -24.94 8.37 -11.90
C THR A 745 -24.03 8.02 -13.06
N VAL A 746 -23.10 7.11 -12.84
CA VAL A 746 -22.16 6.67 -13.88
C VAL A 746 -22.90 6.05 -15.06
N GLY A 747 -22.40 6.29 -16.27
CA GLY A 747 -22.97 5.71 -17.49
C GLY A 747 -22.77 4.19 -17.52
N TYR A 748 -23.86 3.45 -17.67
CA TYR A 748 -23.81 2.00 -17.88
C TYR A 748 -23.74 1.68 -19.39
N ASN A 749 -22.53 1.49 -19.89
CA ASN A 749 -22.17 0.94 -21.21
C ASN A 749 -22.58 1.73 -22.49
N SER A 750 -21.61 1.92 -23.41
CA SER A 750 -21.84 2.03 -24.85
C SER A 750 -21.48 0.71 -25.57
N GLY A 751 -22.48 -0.07 -26.01
CA GLY A 751 -22.28 -1.26 -26.87
C GLY A 751 -22.33 -2.64 -26.19
N ASN A 752 -22.60 -2.74 -24.89
CA ASN A 752 -22.89 -4.01 -24.21
C ASN A 752 -24.21 -3.95 -23.40
N LEU A 753 -24.37 -4.78 -22.35
CA LEU A 753 -25.59 -4.84 -21.54
C LEU A 753 -25.75 -3.58 -20.69
N THR A 754 -26.95 -3.00 -20.73
CA THR A 754 -27.31 -1.81 -19.96
C THR A 754 -27.65 -2.20 -18.52
N LEU A 755 -26.96 -1.64 -17.55
CA LEU A 755 -27.32 -1.72 -16.14
C LEU A 755 -28.21 -0.54 -15.76
N THR A 756 -29.03 -0.71 -14.73
CA THR A 756 -29.88 0.35 -14.17
C THR A 756 -29.61 0.47 -12.68
N GLU A 757 -29.75 1.68 -12.15
CA GLU A 757 -29.65 1.93 -10.70
C GLU A 757 -30.72 1.15 -9.92
N SER A 758 -30.26 0.40 -8.93
CA SER A 758 -31.10 -0.29 -7.95
C SER A 758 -31.26 0.55 -6.68
N THR A 759 -32.26 0.21 -5.86
CA THR A 759 -32.38 0.84 -4.54
C THR A 759 -31.21 0.45 -3.65
N GLU A 760 -30.81 1.37 -2.78
CA GLU A 760 -29.72 1.13 -1.83
C GLU A 760 -29.99 -0.10 -0.95
N ASP A 761 -31.21 -0.24 -0.42
CA ASP A 761 -31.61 -1.41 0.39
C ASP A 761 -31.44 -2.74 -0.38
N TYR A 762 -31.72 -2.75 -1.69
CA TYR A 762 -31.55 -3.94 -2.52
C TYR A 762 -30.06 -4.26 -2.69
N ALA A 763 -29.23 -3.28 -3.01
CA ALA A 763 -27.78 -3.47 -3.08
C ALA A 763 -27.21 -3.97 -1.74
N LEU A 764 -27.61 -3.37 -0.61
CA LEU A 764 -27.20 -3.79 0.73
C LEU A 764 -27.69 -5.19 1.11
N SER A 765 -28.76 -5.70 0.51
CA SER A 765 -29.19 -7.09 0.71
C SER A 765 -28.31 -8.12 -0.03
N LYS A 766 -27.45 -7.65 -0.94
CA LYS A 766 -26.64 -8.47 -1.86
C LYS A 766 -25.13 -8.37 -1.60
N VAL A 767 -24.67 -7.38 -0.84
CA VAL A 767 -23.25 -7.26 -0.47
C VAL A 767 -22.79 -8.42 0.40
N ASN A 768 -21.49 -8.73 0.33
CA ASN A 768 -20.90 -9.85 1.04
C ASN A 768 -20.34 -9.50 2.43
N ASP A 769 -19.80 -10.50 3.14
CA ASP A 769 -19.22 -10.34 4.47
C ASP A 769 -18.07 -9.31 4.54
N GLY A 770 -17.33 -9.15 3.44
CA GLY A 770 -16.25 -8.18 3.34
C GLY A 770 -16.75 -6.74 3.47
N TYR A 771 -17.94 -6.43 2.93
CA TYR A 771 -18.59 -5.13 3.12
C TYR A 771 -18.82 -4.84 4.61
N SER A 772 -19.45 -5.76 5.34
CA SER A 772 -19.74 -5.57 6.77
C SER A 772 -18.49 -5.31 7.61
N LYS A 773 -17.34 -5.84 7.18
CA LYS A 773 -16.07 -5.72 7.91
C LYS A 773 -15.25 -4.49 7.53
N TYR A 774 -15.31 -4.04 6.28
CA TYR A 774 -14.36 -3.07 5.74
C TYR A 774 -15.02 -1.84 5.08
N LYS A 775 -16.35 -1.67 5.18
CA LYS A 775 -17.07 -0.54 4.56
C LYS A 775 -16.66 0.84 5.07
N ASP A 776 -16.15 0.93 6.29
CA ASP A 776 -15.80 2.21 6.94
C ASP A 776 -14.31 2.56 6.76
N VAL A 777 -13.61 1.85 5.86
CA VAL A 777 -12.22 2.12 5.53
C VAL A 777 -12.13 3.32 4.58
N GLU A 778 -11.19 4.23 4.85
CA GLU A 778 -10.94 5.40 4.02
C GLU A 778 -10.15 5.05 2.74
N ILE A 779 -10.42 5.80 1.67
CA ILE A 779 -9.69 5.71 0.40
C ILE A 779 -8.32 6.40 0.57
N PRO A 780 -7.20 5.74 0.26
CA PRO A 780 -5.88 6.35 0.38
C PRO A 780 -5.63 7.35 -0.75
N LEU A 781 -4.85 8.40 -0.45
CA LEU A 781 -4.36 9.37 -1.44
C LEU A 781 -5.47 9.97 -2.32
N ALA A 782 -6.71 10.06 -1.81
CA ALA A 782 -7.78 10.71 -2.52
C ALA A 782 -7.38 12.18 -2.76
N PRO A 783 -7.47 12.70 -3.99
CA PRO A 783 -7.09 14.08 -4.27
C PRO A 783 -8.01 15.02 -3.50
N ALA A 784 -7.56 16.27 -3.36
CA ALA A 784 -8.48 17.34 -2.99
C ALA A 784 -9.67 17.34 -3.95
N THR A 785 -10.80 17.89 -3.53
CA THR A 785 -12.07 17.89 -4.30
C THR A 785 -11.95 18.43 -5.73
N VAL A 786 -10.84 19.15 -6.04
CA VAL A 786 -10.49 19.68 -7.36
C VAL A 786 -8.96 19.60 -7.57
N ASP A 787 -8.51 18.86 -8.59
CA ASP A 787 -7.13 18.74 -9.08
C ASP A 787 -6.93 19.57 -10.35
N TYR A 788 -6.10 20.62 -10.24
CA TYR A 788 -5.77 21.55 -11.33
C TYR A 788 -4.51 21.18 -12.13
N LYS A 789 -3.80 20.11 -11.77
CA LYS A 789 -2.45 19.83 -12.30
C LYS A 789 -2.41 19.80 -13.82
N TYR A 790 -3.28 19.02 -14.44
CA TYR A 790 -3.30 18.84 -15.89
C TYR A 790 -3.79 20.09 -16.63
N LEU A 791 -4.77 20.77 -16.06
CA LEU A 791 -5.22 22.05 -16.57
C LEU A 791 -4.08 23.07 -16.60
N ASN A 792 -3.30 23.15 -15.51
CA ASN A 792 -2.12 24.02 -15.44
C ASN A 792 -1.04 23.61 -16.45
N GLU A 793 -0.78 22.31 -16.64
CA GLU A 793 0.15 21.82 -17.67
C GLU A 793 -0.28 22.24 -19.08
N GLU A 794 -1.57 22.14 -19.40
CA GLU A 794 -2.07 22.54 -20.72
C GLU A 794 -2.11 24.06 -20.90
N ILE A 795 -2.49 24.82 -19.87
CA ILE A 795 -2.38 26.29 -19.84
C ILE A 795 -0.93 26.70 -20.15
N ASN A 796 0.06 26.05 -19.55
CA ASN A 796 1.47 26.33 -19.81
C ASN A 796 1.86 26.06 -21.27
N LYS A 797 1.39 24.96 -21.87
CA LYS A 797 1.62 24.67 -23.30
C LYS A 797 0.98 25.73 -24.20
N ALA A 798 -0.26 26.10 -23.91
CA ALA A 798 -1.01 27.07 -24.69
C ALA A 798 -0.39 28.47 -24.57
N ASN A 799 0.01 28.89 -23.36
CA ASN A 799 0.75 30.13 -23.12
C ASN A 799 2.10 30.11 -23.86
N SER A 800 2.86 29.01 -23.83
CA SER A 800 4.13 28.91 -24.57
C SER A 800 3.95 29.05 -26.08
N PHE A 801 2.87 28.49 -26.65
CA PHE A 801 2.55 28.66 -28.07
C PHE A 801 2.13 30.10 -28.38
N TYR A 802 1.27 30.68 -27.54
CA TYR A 802 0.85 32.09 -27.62
C TYR A 802 2.07 33.04 -27.58
N ASP A 803 2.97 32.86 -26.63
CA ASP A 803 4.16 33.69 -26.51
C ASP A 803 5.05 33.57 -27.75
N LYS A 804 5.15 32.38 -28.35
CA LYS A 804 5.88 32.19 -29.60
C LYS A 804 5.27 33.00 -30.76
N ILE A 805 3.97 32.90 -30.98
CA ILE A 805 3.31 33.62 -32.09
C ILE A 805 3.36 35.15 -31.90
N VAL A 806 3.29 35.63 -30.66
CA VAL A 806 3.45 37.06 -30.34
C VAL A 806 4.88 37.53 -30.59
N ASN A 807 5.88 36.80 -30.08
CA ASN A 807 7.29 37.18 -30.21
C ASN A 807 7.78 37.14 -31.66
N GLU A 808 7.23 36.24 -32.48
CA GLU A 808 7.53 36.15 -33.91
C GLU A 808 6.64 37.08 -34.77
N ASN A 809 5.76 37.88 -34.14
CA ASN A 809 4.87 38.84 -34.80
C ASN A 809 3.94 38.21 -35.85
N LEU A 810 3.41 37.02 -35.55
CA LEU A 810 2.63 36.17 -36.46
C LEU A 810 1.11 36.36 -36.38
N ILE A 811 0.62 37.43 -35.75
CA ILE A 811 -0.80 37.67 -35.49
C ILE A 811 -1.34 38.74 -36.44
N GLY A 812 -2.51 38.50 -37.03
CA GLY A 812 -3.25 39.51 -37.79
C GLY A 812 -3.20 39.33 -39.31
N ILE A 813 -3.75 40.30 -40.04
CA ILE A 813 -3.98 40.25 -41.49
C ILE A 813 -2.69 40.60 -42.27
N LEU A 814 -1.98 41.65 -41.85
CA LEU A 814 -0.73 42.10 -42.48
C LEU A 814 0.48 41.28 -41.98
N GLY A 815 0.81 40.20 -42.69
CA GLY A 815 2.00 39.39 -42.43
C GLY A 815 1.86 38.40 -41.27
N GLY A 816 0.66 38.26 -40.69
CA GLY A 816 0.37 37.28 -39.66
C GLY A 816 -0.01 35.92 -40.23
N LYS A 817 0.49 34.85 -39.63
CA LYS A 817 0.10 33.47 -39.97
C LYS A 817 -1.19 33.04 -39.28
N TYR A 818 -1.57 33.71 -38.20
CA TYR A 818 -2.70 33.34 -37.35
C TYR A 818 -3.72 34.49 -37.23
N PRO A 819 -5.03 34.21 -37.40
CA PRO A 819 -6.08 35.23 -37.24
C PRO A 819 -6.13 35.78 -35.81
N GLU A 820 -6.26 37.12 -35.68
CA GLU A 820 -6.30 37.80 -34.38
C GLU A 820 -7.47 37.32 -33.50
N GLU A 821 -8.64 37.06 -34.09
CA GLU A 821 -9.81 36.54 -33.39
C GLU A 821 -9.55 35.17 -32.74
N ALA A 822 -8.89 34.25 -33.44
CA ALA A 822 -8.57 32.92 -32.93
C ALA A 822 -7.51 32.96 -31.82
N VAL A 823 -6.57 33.91 -31.91
CA VAL A 823 -5.56 34.13 -30.88
C VAL A 823 -6.17 34.69 -29.60
N ASN A 824 -7.09 35.66 -29.74
CA ASN A 824 -7.82 36.26 -28.62
C ASN A 824 -8.74 35.22 -27.95
N GLU A 825 -9.43 34.38 -28.73
CA GLU A 825 -10.26 33.28 -28.21
C GLU A 825 -9.47 32.37 -27.26
N LEU A 826 -8.24 31.98 -27.64
CA LEU A 826 -7.36 31.17 -26.79
C LEU A 826 -6.93 31.94 -25.54
N LYS A 827 -6.53 33.21 -25.68
CA LYS A 827 -5.98 33.99 -24.56
C LYS A 827 -7.03 34.35 -23.52
N ASP A 828 -8.24 34.69 -23.96
CA ASP A 828 -9.38 34.98 -23.08
C ASP A 828 -9.79 33.73 -22.31
N LEU A 829 -9.86 32.58 -22.99
CA LEU A 829 -10.14 31.29 -22.36
C LEU A 829 -9.11 30.94 -21.28
N ILE A 830 -7.81 31.10 -21.56
CA ILE A 830 -6.74 30.85 -20.58
C ILE A 830 -6.91 31.78 -19.36
N SER A 831 -7.11 33.08 -19.61
CA SER A 831 -7.18 34.10 -18.55
C SER A 831 -8.41 33.89 -17.65
N GLU A 832 -9.56 33.59 -18.24
CA GLU A 832 -10.77 33.23 -17.49
C GLU A 832 -10.53 31.99 -16.63
N THR A 833 -9.89 30.97 -17.19
CA THR A 833 -9.60 29.72 -16.51
C THR A 833 -8.64 29.91 -15.33
N GLU A 834 -7.55 30.66 -15.50
CA GLU A 834 -6.61 30.97 -14.43
C GLU A 834 -7.27 31.70 -13.25
N GLU A 835 -8.22 32.61 -13.51
CA GLU A 835 -8.97 33.29 -12.45
C GLU A 835 -9.95 32.35 -11.74
N LEU A 836 -10.60 31.44 -12.47
CA LEU A 836 -11.48 30.41 -11.88
C LEU A 836 -10.69 29.44 -10.98
N ILE A 837 -9.47 29.05 -11.37
CA ILE A 837 -8.53 28.28 -10.54
C ILE A 837 -8.18 29.07 -9.28
N LYS A 838 -7.72 30.32 -9.45
CA LYS A 838 -7.28 31.18 -8.36
C LYS A 838 -8.37 31.47 -7.31
N THR A 839 -9.62 31.49 -7.74
CA THR A 839 -10.79 31.70 -6.87
C THR A 839 -11.36 30.42 -6.29
N ASN A 840 -10.81 29.25 -6.61
CA ASN A 840 -11.37 27.93 -6.29
C ASN A 840 -12.85 27.79 -6.72
N SER A 841 -13.20 28.38 -7.87
CA SER A 841 -14.59 28.42 -8.37
C SER A 841 -14.94 27.23 -9.27
N LEU A 842 -13.96 26.40 -9.62
CA LEU A 842 -14.17 25.21 -10.43
C LEU A 842 -14.40 24.00 -9.54
N ASN A 843 -15.35 23.14 -9.92
CA ASN A 843 -15.28 21.73 -9.55
C ASN A 843 -14.39 20.95 -10.54
N GLN A 844 -14.17 19.65 -10.31
CA GLN A 844 -13.31 18.88 -11.21
C GLN A 844 -13.87 18.81 -12.65
N TRP A 845 -15.20 18.77 -12.83
CA TRP A 845 -15.78 18.67 -14.17
C TRP A 845 -15.51 19.94 -14.96
N GLU A 846 -15.71 21.09 -14.32
CA GLU A 846 -15.43 22.39 -14.93
C GLU A 846 -13.93 22.49 -15.24
N THR A 847 -13.07 21.98 -14.37
CA THR A 847 -11.62 21.89 -14.58
C THR A 847 -11.27 21.05 -15.82
N ASN A 848 -11.83 19.84 -15.94
CA ASN A 848 -11.62 18.95 -17.08
C ASN A 848 -12.23 19.50 -18.38
N SER A 849 -13.40 20.12 -18.29
CA SER A 849 -14.06 20.76 -19.44
C SER A 849 -13.24 21.93 -19.95
N ARG A 850 -12.65 22.73 -19.05
CA ARG A 850 -11.71 23.81 -19.43
C ARG A 850 -10.44 23.23 -20.05
N LEU A 851 -9.91 22.10 -19.55
CA LEU A 851 -8.75 21.42 -20.14
C LEU A 851 -9.04 21.04 -21.61
N THR A 852 -10.15 20.34 -21.86
CA THR A 852 -10.56 19.95 -23.22
C THR A 852 -10.78 21.17 -24.10
N LEU A 853 -11.47 22.20 -23.60
CA LEU A 853 -11.73 23.41 -24.36
C LEU A 853 -10.42 24.13 -24.74
N ILE A 854 -9.44 24.22 -23.83
CA ILE A 854 -8.13 24.80 -24.13
C ILE A 854 -7.40 23.97 -25.19
N GLN A 855 -7.45 22.63 -25.12
CA GLN A 855 -6.84 21.76 -26.13
C GLN A 855 -7.46 21.95 -27.50
N GLU A 856 -8.79 21.96 -27.57
CA GLU A 856 -9.54 22.14 -28.83
C GLU A 856 -9.30 23.54 -29.41
N THR A 857 -9.34 24.59 -28.60
CA THR A 857 -9.05 25.97 -29.05
C THR A 857 -7.60 26.12 -29.50
N LEU A 858 -6.64 25.49 -28.82
CA LEU A 858 -5.23 25.49 -29.23
C LEU A 858 -5.03 24.76 -30.57
N GLU A 859 -5.63 23.60 -30.77
CA GLU A 859 -5.54 22.87 -32.04
C GLU A 859 -6.28 23.60 -33.17
N LYS A 860 -7.43 24.20 -32.90
CA LYS A 860 -8.14 25.09 -33.82
C LYS A 860 -7.27 26.26 -34.25
N LEU A 861 -6.56 26.90 -33.31
CA LEU A 861 -5.62 27.97 -33.62
C LEU A 861 -4.46 27.47 -34.49
N LYS A 862 -3.84 26.34 -34.13
CA LYS A 862 -2.77 25.73 -34.95
C LYS A 862 -3.23 25.41 -36.37
N ALA A 863 -4.46 24.94 -36.53
CA ALA A 863 -5.06 24.61 -37.82
C ALA A 863 -5.50 25.85 -38.63
N SER A 864 -5.73 26.99 -37.98
CA SER A 864 -6.11 28.26 -38.63
C SER A 864 -4.95 28.95 -39.36
N VAL A 865 -3.80 28.28 -39.49
CA VAL A 865 -2.61 28.86 -40.11
C VAL A 865 -2.91 29.23 -41.57
N ASN A 866 -2.78 30.51 -41.90
CA ASN A 866 -2.77 30.98 -43.28
C ASN A 866 -1.35 31.38 -43.65
N ASP A 867 -0.56 30.38 -44.05
CA ASP A 867 0.82 30.57 -44.47
C ASP A 867 0.96 31.35 -45.79
N LYS A 868 -0.14 31.55 -46.55
CA LYS A 868 -0.10 32.16 -47.89
C LYS A 868 -0.88 33.46 -48.06
N GLY A 869 -1.71 33.89 -47.12
CA GLY A 869 -2.56 35.08 -47.34
C GLY A 869 -3.84 34.76 -48.11
N GLU A 870 -4.63 35.78 -48.42
CA GLU A 870 -5.78 35.66 -49.31
C GLU A 870 -5.33 35.92 -50.76
N SER A 871 -6.13 35.50 -51.75
CA SER A 871 -5.83 35.89 -53.14
C SER A 871 -6.10 37.39 -53.34
N PRO A 872 -5.33 38.09 -54.20
CA PRO A 872 -5.58 39.48 -54.55
C PRO A 872 -7.02 39.70 -55.03
N VAL A 873 -7.65 40.79 -54.62
CA VAL A 873 -8.98 41.18 -55.08
C VAL A 873 -8.86 42.20 -56.21
N VAL A 874 -9.63 41.99 -57.28
CA VAL A 874 -9.72 42.90 -58.44
C VAL A 874 -11.15 43.44 -58.50
N ASP A 875 -11.32 44.68 -58.06
CA ASP A 875 -12.59 45.39 -57.92
C ASP A 875 -12.75 46.51 -58.96
N GLU A 876 -13.98 47.06 -59.03
CA GLU A 876 -14.38 48.15 -59.96
C GLU A 876 -14.28 47.79 -61.46
N ILE A 877 -14.14 46.51 -61.77
CA ILE A 877 -14.08 46.02 -63.15
C ILE A 877 -15.47 45.85 -63.77
N THR A 878 -15.92 46.85 -64.52
CA THR A 878 -17.18 46.81 -65.29
C THR A 878 -16.93 46.71 -66.79
N ASN A 879 -17.89 46.17 -67.54
CA ASN A 879 -17.85 46.20 -69.00
C ASN A 879 -17.85 47.65 -69.52
N ILE A 880 -17.08 47.92 -70.57
CA ILE A 880 -16.95 49.26 -71.15
C ILE A 880 -17.31 49.25 -72.63
N THR A 881 -17.93 50.34 -73.08
CA THR A 881 -18.18 50.59 -74.50
C THR A 881 -17.32 51.75 -74.97
N ILE A 882 -16.61 51.58 -76.08
CA ILE A 882 -15.81 52.62 -76.73
C ILE A 882 -16.20 52.74 -78.21
N GLU A 883 -16.03 53.93 -78.78
CA GLU A 883 -16.18 54.14 -80.22
C GLU A 883 -14.91 53.69 -80.96
N VAL A 884 -15.07 53.29 -82.23
CA VAL A 884 -13.96 52.93 -83.11
C VAL A 884 -12.88 54.03 -83.12
N GLY A 885 -11.64 53.63 -82.90
CA GLY A 885 -10.47 54.51 -82.90
C GLY A 885 -10.19 55.22 -81.58
N ASN A 886 -11.08 55.13 -80.58
CA ASN A 886 -10.81 55.67 -79.25
C ASN A 886 -9.69 54.88 -78.55
N THR A 887 -8.88 55.59 -77.77
CA THR A 887 -7.83 54.99 -76.93
C THR A 887 -8.47 54.21 -75.79
N PHE A 888 -7.99 52.98 -75.57
CA PHE A 888 -8.41 52.11 -74.48
C PHE A 888 -7.22 51.87 -73.54
N ASP A 889 -7.33 52.32 -72.29
CA ASP A 889 -6.41 51.93 -71.22
C ASP A 889 -7.04 50.78 -70.42
N PRO A 890 -6.47 49.57 -70.46
CA PRO A 890 -7.04 48.42 -69.79
C PRO A 890 -7.00 48.52 -68.26
N MET A 891 -6.16 49.36 -67.66
CA MET A 891 -6.09 49.52 -66.21
C MET A 891 -6.98 50.66 -65.68
N ASP A 892 -7.57 51.46 -66.56
CA ASP A 892 -8.39 52.59 -66.16
C ASP A 892 -9.66 52.13 -65.43
N GLY A 893 -9.84 52.67 -64.23
CA GLY A 893 -10.94 52.36 -63.31
C GLY A 893 -10.85 51.00 -62.59
N ILE A 894 -9.71 50.28 -62.65
CA ILE A 894 -9.53 49.01 -61.92
C ILE A 894 -8.83 49.26 -60.59
N VAL A 895 -9.38 48.70 -59.51
CA VAL A 895 -8.76 48.72 -58.17
C VAL A 895 -8.30 47.31 -57.83
N ILE A 896 -7.02 47.16 -57.47
CA ILE A 896 -6.46 45.88 -57.03
C ILE A 896 -5.98 46.05 -55.59
N THR A 897 -6.43 45.17 -54.70
CA THR A 897 -6.07 45.16 -53.27
C THR A 897 -5.71 43.76 -52.82
N ASP A 898 -4.83 43.63 -51.83
CA ASP A 898 -4.41 42.36 -51.25
C ASP A 898 -4.26 42.51 -49.73
N ASP A 899 -4.37 41.41 -48.98
CA ASP A 899 -4.35 41.42 -47.51
C ASP A 899 -2.93 41.60 -46.93
N ARG A 900 -1.89 41.23 -47.68
CA ARG A 900 -0.48 41.23 -47.24
C ARG A 900 0.47 41.97 -48.17
N ASP A 901 0.06 42.18 -49.41
CA ASP A 901 0.89 42.75 -50.46
C ASP A 901 0.40 44.13 -50.90
N THR A 902 1.34 45.02 -51.15
CA THR A 902 1.01 46.29 -51.81
C THR A 902 0.91 46.05 -53.31
N ILE A 903 0.30 46.98 -54.06
CA ILE A 903 0.22 46.85 -55.54
C ILE A 903 1.60 46.66 -56.21
N ASP A 904 2.66 47.15 -55.59
CA ASP A 904 4.05 47.01 -56.06
C ASP A 904 4.63 45.59 -55.82
N ASP A 905 4.05 44.84 -54.88
CA ASP A 905 4.41 43.46 -54.57
C ASP A 905 3.67 42.46 -55.48
N LEU A 906 2.57 42.88 -56.11
CA LEU A 906 1.71 42.04 -56.96
C LEU A 906 2.22 41.97 -58.40
N LYS A 907 2.13 40.78 -59.01
CA LYS A 907 2.34 40.57 -60.45
C LYS A 907 1.00 40.67 -61.17
N VAL A 908 0.74 41.85 -61.75
CA VAL A 908 -0.46 42.08 -62.57
C VAL A 908 -0.15 41.80 -64.05
N ASN A 909 -0.84 40.83 -64.64
CA ASN A 909 -0.77 40.51 -66.06
C ASN A 909 -2.12 40.78 -66.73
N VAL A 910 -2.10 41.60 -67.78
CA VAL A 910 -3.27 41.95 -68.58
C VAL A 910 -3.12 41.35 -69.98
N ASP A 911 -3.96 40.36 -70.29
CA ASP A 911 -4.03 39.73 -71.60
C ASP A 911 -5.15 40.38 -72.44
N LEU A 912 -4.74 41.15 -73.45
CA LEU A 912 -5.66 41.80 -74.40
C LEU A 912 -6.22 40.84 -75.45
N GLY A 913 -5.73 39.60 -75.53
CA GLY A 913 -6.20 38.62 -76.51
C GLY A 913 -6.14 39.13 -77.96
N ASN A 914 -7.31 39.17 -78.61
CA ASN A 914 -7.50 39.66 -79.99
C ASN A 914 -8.14 41.06 -80.04
N PHE A 915 -8.05 41.84 -78.96
CA PHE A 915 -8.63 43.18 -78.89
C PHE A 915 -8.16 44.08 -80.05
N ASP A 916 -9.12 44.67 -80.75
CA ASP A 916 -8.90 45.63 -81.83
C ASP A 916 -9.89 46.79 -81.71
N ASN A 917 -9.38 47.96 -81.35
CA ASN A 917 -10.20 49.17 -81.21
C ASN A 917 -10.59 49.82 -82.56
N ASN A 918 -10.16 49.26 -83.69
CA ASN A 918 -10.52 49.75 -85.03
C ASN A 918 -11.66 48.94 -85.67
N THR A 919 -12.02 47.81 -85.08
CA THR A 919 -13.06 46.91 -85.60
C THR A 919 -14.22 46.83 -84.60
N PRO A 920 -15.45 47.18 -84.99
CA PRO A 920 -16.61 46.99 -84.12
C PRO A 920 -16.77 45.53 -83.71
N GLY A 921 -16.99 45.29 -82.43
CA GLY A 921 -17.06 43.94 -81.86
C GLY A 921 -17.00 43.92 -80.33
N LYS A 922 -17.24 42.75 -79.76
CA LYS A 922 -17.07 42.49 -78.32
C LYS A 922 -15.78 41.72 -78.09
N TYR A 923 -14.96 42.21 -77.18
CA TYR A 923 -13.65 41.66 -76.88
C TYR A 923 -13.54 41.38 -75.39
N ILE A 924 -12.90 40.27 -75.02
CA ILE A 924 -12.68 39.89 -73.63
C ILE A 924 -11.23 40.20 -73.26
N ILE A 925 -11.04 41.00 -72.23
CA ILE A 925 -9.74 41.30 -71.63
C ILE A 925 -9.63 40.51 -70.34
N LYS A 926 -8.53 39.79 -70.15
CA LYS A 926 -8.31 38.92 -69.00
C LYS A 926 -7.21 39.49 -68.10
N TYR A 927 -7.52 39.67 -66.82
CA TYR A 927 -6.62 40.16 -65.79
C TYR A 927 -6.23 38.99 -64.90
N THR A 928 -4.94 38.76 -64.72
CA THR A 928 -4.39 37.76 -63.79
C THR A 928 -3.48 38.49 -62.81
N VAL A 929 -3.82 38.44 -61.53
CA VAL A 929 -3.04 39.07 -60.46
C VAL A 929 -2.50 37.95 -59.57
N GLU A 930 -1.18 37.88 -59.42
CA GLU A 930 -0.47 36.93 -58.55
C GLU A 930 0.24 37.70 -57.43
N ASP A 931 0.09 37.26 -56.18
CA ASP A 931 0.79 37.84 -55.02
C ASP A 931 2.19 37.20 -54.81
N ARG A 932 2.93 37.63 -53.77
CA ARG A 932 4.27 37.09 -53.46
C ARG A 932 4.23 35.66 -52.92
N ASP A 933 3.13 35.26 -52.31
CA ASP A 933 2.91 33.93 -51.73
C ASP A 933 2.35 32.92 -52.75
N GLY A 934 2.10 33.39 -53.98
CA GLY A 934 1.70 32.64 -55.16
C GLY A 934 0.19 32.39 -55.27
N ASN A 935 -0.67 33.15 -54.56
CA ASN A 935 -2.11 33.12 -54.81
C ASN A 935 -2.43 33.91 -56.08
N ILE A 936 -3.46 33.48 -56.81
CA ILE A 936 -3.78 34.03 -58.13
C ILE A 936 -5.28 34.34 -58.21
N THR A 937 -5.61 35.54 -58.66
CA THR A 937 -6.97 35.95 -59.04
C THR A 937 -7.04 36.23 -60.53
N VAL A 938 -8.12 35.75 -61.15
CA VAL A 938 -8.39 35.91 -62.58
C VAL A 938 -9.76 36.53 -62.76
N VAL A 939 -9.83 37.68 -63.43
CA VAL A 939 -11.09 38.36 -63.76
C VAL A 939 -11.12 38.73 -65.24
N GLU A 940 -12.30 38.72 -65.84
CA GLU A 940 -12.52 39.04 -67.25
C GLU A 940 -13.43 40.27 -67.39
N ARG A 941 -13.14 41.11 -68.39
CA ARG A 941 -13.92 42.31 -68.74
C ARG A 941 -14.32 42.28 -70.20
N GLU A 942 -15.59 42.55 -70.50
CA GLU A 942 -16.03 42.77 -71.88
C GLU A 942 -15.83 44.23 -72.28
N VAL A 943 -15.14 44.45 -73.40
CA VAL A 943 -15.01 45.75 -74.06
C VAL A 943 -15.75 45.69 -75.39
N THR A 944 -16.79 46.51 -75.55
CA THR A 944 -17.57 46.63 -76.78
C THR A 944 -17.08 47.82 -77.59
N VAL A 945 -16.62 47.58 -78.81
CA VAL A 945 -16.27 48.62 -79.79
C VAL A 945 -17.46 48.83 -80.71
N ILE A 946 -18.01 50.05 -80.76
CA ILE A 946 -19.16 50.41 -81.60
C ILE A 946 -18.74 51.32 -82.76
N GLY A 947 -19.39 51.17 -83.92
CA GLY A 947 -19.16 52.03 -85.09
C GLY A 947 -19.98 53.34 -85.03
N GLU A 948 -19.59 54.35 -85.82
CA GLU A 948 -20.20 55.70 -85.86
C GLU A 948 -21.74 55.72 -86.02
N ASP A 949 -22.34 54.68 -86.63
CA ASP A 949 -23.79 54.61 -86.87
C ASP A 949 -24.61 54.08 -85.67
N GLU A 950 -23.99 53.44 -84.67
CA GLU A 950 -24.69 52.89 -83.49
C GLU A 950 -24.68 53.82 -82.27
N ALA A 951 -23.72 54.75 -82.16
CA ALA A 951 -23.63 55.72 -81.06
C ALA A 951 -24.83 56.68 -80.96
N ASN A 952 -25.52 56.95 -82.08
CA ASN A 952 -26.66 57.87 -82.15
C ASN A 952 -28.03 57.27 -81.74
N LYS A 953 -28.11 55.99 -81.32
CA LYS A 953 -29.38 55.36 -80.91
C LYS A 953 -29.63 55.34 -79.39
N ASP A 954 -28.60 55.49 -78.56
CA ASP A 954 -28.74 55.35 -77.09
C ASP A 954 -29.10 56.65 -76.35
N GLU A 955 -28.99 57.84 -76.98
CA GLU A 955 -29.44 59.09 -76.35
C GLU A 955 -30.97 59.29 -76.35
N SER A 956 -31.74 58.55 -77.17
CA SER A 956 -33.20 58.74 -77.29
C SER A 956 -34.07 57.91 -76.34
N ASN A 957 -33.50 57.12 -75.42
CA ASN A 957 -34.25 56.17 -74.58
C ASN A 957 -34.18 56.43 -73.05
N LYS A 958 -33.84 57.65 -72.60
CA LYS A 958 -33.74 57.97 -71.16
C LYS A 958 -35.04 58.41 -70.46
N ASP A 959 -36.17 58.48 -71.15
CA ASP A 959 -37.46 58.91 -70.55
C ASP A 959 -38.58 57.89 -70.84
N GLU A 960 -38.51 56.69 -70.24
CA GLU A 960 -39.69 55.87 -69.90
C GLU A 960 -39.28 54.60 -69.12
N SER A 961 -39.02 54.74 -67.81
CA SER A 961 -39.04 53.60 -66.89
C SER A 961 -39.68 53.99 -65.56
N ASN A 962 -41.00 53.91 -65.55
CA ASN A 962 -41.78 53.83 -64.33
C ASN A 962 -42.53 52.49 -64.39
N LYS A 963 -42.22 51.56 -63.48
CA LYS A 963 -43.12 50.63 -62.77
C LYS A 963 -42.52 49.25 -62.49
N ASP A 964 -42.71 48.84 -61.24
CA ASP A 964 -42.89 47.47 -60.72
C ASP A 964 -41.68 46.52 -60.85
N GLU A 965 -41.36 45.61 -59.93
CA GLU A 965 -41.78 45.20 -58.59
C GLU A 965 -40.79 44.05 -58.25
N ILE A 966 -40.45 43.88 -56.96
CA ILE A 966 -40.40 42.58 -56.26
C ILE A 966 -39.61 41.41 -56.90
N LYS A 967 -38.45 41.06 -56.31
CA LYS A 967 -38.31 39.89 -55.41
C LYS A 967 -36.97 39.88 -54.68
#